data_AF-A0A7V9BI14-F1
#
_entry.id   AF-A0A7V9BI14-F1
#
_cell.length_a   1.000
_cell.length_b   1.000
_cell.length_c   1.000
_cell.angle_alpha   90.00
_cell.angle_beta   90.00
_cell.angle_gamma   90.00
#
_symmetry.space_group_name_H-M   'P 1'
#
loop_
_entity.id
_entity.type
_entity.pdbx_description
1 polymer ?
#
loop_
_entity_poly.entity_id
_entity_poly.type
_entity_poly.pdbx_seq_one_letter_code
_entity_poly.pdbx_strand_id
1 'polypeptide(L)'
;MTDMASYGRTTPAEDAAIAEIVHGILTVQARLAAKQKRPLGRGTHTKGICVRGTFEVFDLPSTIGDAGLASRLARGLFARPGVYPATIRFANGASQINPDRKPDVRALSFSIELPPGAVDGAARLDFTMNDAPTFPINDARAFAALMKVASADGPINVAKALWSLSFPDLAGFGRTILAGRKQQRGLRKPYQQTRFWSTVPFLHGSDEVIKYSAIPAAINEGRPLGVSPNALNDELQRHLSEDSEAGSFDFALQVLDERRLTWQGKTRDGSFWIENASVEWNEAEAPYHIVGRLRLLAHSVLTADECAGLYIDVTEHSIPASRPIGSINRARWAAESASRRTRLSAAADTGTVPSVASSRSLRRRLGDLSLRTVVRGVVALLILALLVGALSFATMVYLDRGGGMLPDEPFDTVEYPDQGWGAGVEAPDRQAYYYTPQGASLKNMRYSWFVHLEMPWGTRRLADPDVLRRYGFIVDRPTAANPAQLPVGFAKHFDRQLNEEVLDITCAACHTGQLNVTRNGRRTAVRIDGGPALHAFTDADFGHFVPTMVSAMASTAANPMKFSRFARKILGEQYPDGRWELHRQLRGVIRTFAGVAWTEKTRGLYPTQEGYGRTDALARISNTVFGDNLDSQNYAVGNAPVSFPPVWNIWKFDWVQYNASVSQPMARNIGEAMGVGSRYTLVDRYGKPLPAEQRFRSTTLVENLHRIELTLRKLRPPVWPGQLLGGIDAEKAARGKELFNTHCVSCHGPHIAPPALKATYAPLKTATDPEWIVRTVCVEDVGTDPNTAVNFSRAMVDITRTGMTAEDLRRVASRGLEAQKVRQAAYLTGEIARLQAAPGPVGTAGGTSYGATPVDQIAALRQELASLDANIEKQLAQLDPKRLPVGLALSYLGTMIRENAYADRGYTQAQRDEYDGFGILDLPQVVSAYKPRPLAGAWATAPFLHNGSVPTIYDLLSPAEQRPKRFQVGSREFDPLRVGVAASSGFWEFDTSQAGNSNRGHEFNAGYNKGAGPRNGVIGPLLSHEERLAIIEHLKIRNDDVDGPQEPNGPPSAGCSPAPGYRPAAKAGM
;
A
#
# COMPACT_ATOMS: atom_id res chain seq x y z
N MET A 1 -5.76 -15.73 -25.69
CA MET A 1 -5.00 -14.77 -26.52
C MET A 1 -4.44 -13.73 -25.58
N THR A 2 -3.12 -13.75 -25.39
CA THR A 2 -2.39 -12.86 -24.48
C THR A 2 -2.16 -11.53 -25.21
N ASP A 3 -2.65 -10.43 -24.64
CA ASP A 3 -2.52 -9.09 -25.21
C ASP A 3 -1.05 -8.66 -25.26
N MET A 4 -0.56 -8.19 -26.42
CA MET A 4 0.85 -7.89 -26.69
C MET A 4 1.46 -6.81 -25.79
N ALA A 5 0.62 -6.03 -25.09
CA ALA A 5 1.05 -5.08 -24.05
C ALA A 5 1.60 -5.76 -22.77
N SER A 6 1.51 -7.09 -22.64
CA SER A 6 1.81 -7.81 -21.39
C SER A 6 3.29 -8.13 -21.12
N TYR A 7 4.19 -8.04 -22.10
CA TYR A 7 5.51 -8.69 -22.00
C TYR A 7 6.69 -7.77 -21.64
N GLY A 8 6.65 -6.48 -21.93
CA GLY A 8 7.75 -5.54 -21.63
C GLY A 8 7.34 -4.48 -20.63
N ARG A 9 8.03 -4.38 -19.49
CA ARG A 9 7.80 -3.33 -18.49
C ARG A 9 8.97 -2.36 -18.46
N THR A 10 8.89 -1.26 -19.22
CA THR A 10 9.80 -0.12 -19.07
C THR A 10 9.36 0.77 -17.92
N THR A 11 10.33 1.23 -17.15
CA THR A 11 10.07 1.91 -15.89
C THR A 11 11.11 2.99 -15.73
N PRO A 12 10.82 4.15 -15.15
CA PRO A 12 11.81 5.22 -15.29
C PRO A 12 12.91 5.17 -14.22
N ALA A 13 12.75 4.29 -13.23
CA ALA A 13 13.87 3.80 -12.44
C ALA A 13 14.82 2.93 -13.28
N GLU A 14 14.29 2.17 -14.25
CA GLU A 14 15.09 1.48 -15.26
C GLU A 14 15.76 2.48 -16.22
N ASP A 15 15.09 3.55 -16.68
CA ASP A 15 15.74 4.57 -17.52
C ASP A 15 16.92 5.26 -16.79
N ALA A 16 16.74 5.60 -15.51
CA ALA A 16 17.81 6.16 -14.69
C ALA A 16 18.95 5.15 -14.47
N ALA A 17 18.62 3.87 -14.23
CA ALA A 17 19.60 2.80 -14.15
C ALA A 17 20.36 2.62 -15.47
N ILE A 18 19.66 2.70 -16.61
CA ILE A 18 20.26 2.64 -17.95
C ILE A 18 21.21 3.81 -18.18
N ALA A 19 20.85 5.03 -17.77
CA ALA A 19 21.76 6.17 -17.84
C ALA A 19 23.02 5.96 -16.98
N GLU A 20 22.89 5.41 -15.77
CA GLU A 20 24.01 5.07 -14.91
C GLU A 20 24.90 3.95 -15.51
N ILE A 21 24.29 2.95 -16.15
CA ILE A 21 25.01 1.90 -16.89
C ILE A 21 25.82 2.50 -18.04
N VAL A 22 25.21 3.36 -18.86
CA VAL A 22 25.88 4.04 -19.98
C VAL A 22 27.08 4.83 -19.47
N HIS A 23 26.90 5.65 -18.43
CA HIS A 23 27.97 6.42 -17.83
C HIS A 23 29.09 5.52 -17.27
N GLY A 24 28.72 4.47 -16.53
CA GLY A 24 29.66 3.52 -15.95
C GLY A 24 30.48 2.76 -16.99
N ILE A 25 29.85 2.30 -18.07
CA ILE A 25 30.52 1.59 -19.18
C ILE A 25 31.50 2.51 -19.90
N LEU A 26 31.10 3.74 -20.26
CA LEU A 26 31.99 4.70 -20.91
C LEU A 26 33.20 5.05 -20.03
N THR A 27 32.97 5.21 -18.72
CA THR A 27 34.03 5.48 -17.73
C THR A 27 35.01 4.31 -17.63
N VAL A 28 34.51 3.09 -17.49
CA VAL A 28 35.34 1.88 -17.42
C VAL A 28 36.10 1.67 -18.74
N GLN A 29 35.44 1.84 -19.88
CA GLN A 29 36.03 1.72 -21.22
C GLN A 29 37.20 2.69 -21.42
N ALA A 30 37.00 3.98 -21.11
CA ALA A 30 38.03 5.02 -21.23
C ALA A 30 39.22 4.77 -20.29
N ARG A 31 38.95 4.46 -19.01
CA ARG A 31 39.99 4.17 -18.00
C ARG A 31 40.86 2.99 -18.41
N LEU A 32 40.24 1.92 -18.94
CA LEU A 32 40.95 0.72 -19.35
C LEU A 32 41.75 0.92 -20.65
N ALA A 33 41.24 1.69 -21.60
CA ALA A 33 41.98 2.07 -22.80
C ALA A 33 43.24 2.89 -22.45
N ALA A 34 43.10 3.90 -21.59
CA ALA A 34 44.21 4.70 -21.09
C ALA A 34 45.26 3.84 -20.34
N LYS A 35 44.80 2.94 -19.46
CA LYS A 35 45.68 2.02 -18.71
C LYS A 35 46.47 1.07 -19.62
N GLN A 36 45.90 0.67 -20.76
CA GLN A 36 46.54 -0.22 -21.74
C GLN A 36 47.26 0.55 -22.87
N LYS A 37 47.30 1.89 -22.82
CA LYS A 37 47.91 2.75 -23.85
C LYS A 37 47.44 2.40 -25.27
N ARG A 38 46.14 2.21 -25.44
CA ARG A 38 45.51 1.85 -26.72
C ARG A 38 44.38 2.81 -27.07
N PRO A 39 43.97 2.91 -28.35
CA PRO A 39 42.75 3.60 -28.74
C PRO A 39 41.51 3.05 -28.01
N LEU A 40 40.43 3.83 -28.03
CA LEU A 40 39.16 3.47 -27.41
C LEU A 40 38.51 2.28 -28.14
N GLY A 41 38.87 1.06 -27.73
CA GLY A 41 38.20 -0.18 -28.15
C GLY A 41 36.82 -0.33 -27.53
N ARG A 42 36.08 -1.39 -27.89
CA ARG A 42 34.69 -1.67 -27.45
C ARG A 42 34.53 -1.67 -25.91
N GLY A 43 33.35 -1.30 -25.42
CA GLY A 43 33.03 -1.24 -23.99
C GLY A 43 33.11 -2.59 -23.27
N THR A 44 32.76 -3.67 -23.96
CA THR A 44 33.02 -5.07 -23.65
C THR A 44 33.47 -5.77 -24.92
N HIS A 45 33.97 -7.00 -24.83
CA HIS A 45 34.41 -7.76 -25.99
C HIS A 45 35.47 -7.12 -26.89
N THR A 46 36.45 -6.45 -26.27
CA THR A 46 37.48 -5.68 -26.97
C THR A 46 38.34 -6.55 -27.89
N LYS A 47 38.78 -7.72 -27.43
CA LYS A 47 39.57 -8.67 -28.23
C LYS A 47 38.65 -9.62 -28.97
N GLY A 48 38.79 -9.72 -30.30
CA GLY A 48 38.05 -10.67 -31.13
C GLY A 48 38.61 -10.76 -32.54
N ILE A 49 38.06 -11.68 -33.32
CA ILE A 49 38.43 -12.01 -34.70
C ILE A 49 37.15 -12.15 -35.53
N CYS A 50 37.19 -11.72 -36.79
CA CYS A 50 36.04 -11.73 -37.69
C CYS A 50 36.31 -12.60 -38.91
N VAL A 51 35.30 -13.33 -39.37
CA VAL A 51 35.37 -14.28 -40.48
C VAL A 51 34.09 -14.20 -41.31
N ARG A 52 34.12 -14.59 -42.59
CA ARG A 52 32.91 -14.70 -43.41
C ARG A 52 32.28 -16.09 -43.29
N GLY A 53 30.99 -16.17 -43.57
CA GLY A 53 30.20 -17.38 -43.45
C GLY A 53 28.92 -17.32 -44.27
N THR A 54 28.08 -18.33 -44.08
CA THR A 54 26.71 -18.38 -44.60
C THR A 54 25.77 -18.82 -43.49
N PHE A 55 24.53 -18.33 -43.53
CA PHE A 55 23.45 -18.72 -42.64
C PHE A 55 22.33 -19.36 -43.46
N GLU A 56 22.18 -20.67 -43.33
CA GLU A 56 21.16 -21.48 -43.98
C GLU A 56 19.92 -21.53 -43.07
N VAL A 57 18.77 -21.06 -43.55
CA VAL A 57 17.46 -21.24 -42.90
C VAL A 57 16.83 -22.49 -43.48
N PHE A 58 16.43 -23.42 -42.62
CA PHE A 58 15.83 -24.69 -43.03
C PHE A 58 14.37 -24.53 -43.41
N ASP A 59 13.89 -25.44 -44.26
CA ASP A 59 12.46 -25.60 -44.51
C ASP A 59 11.81 -26.36 -43.34
N LEU A 60 11.28 -25.60 -42.38
CA LEU A 60 10.77 -26.16 -41.12
C LEU A 60 9.60 -27.13 -41.29
N PRO A 61 8.62 -26.89 -42.19
CA PRO A 61 7.57 -27.86 -42.49
C PRO A 61 8.07 -29.23 -42.97
N SER A 62 9.24 -29.30 -43.63
CA SER A 62 9.82 -30.58 -44.08
C SER A 62 10.85 -31.17 -43.12
N THR A 63 11.40 -30.38 -42.21
CA THR A 63 12.43 -30.81 -41.24
C THR A 63 11.91 -31.11 -39.83
N ILE A 64 10.72 -30.60 -39.46
CA ILE A 64 10.09 -30.80 -38.15
C ILE A 64 8.77 -31.57 -38.33
N GLY A 65 8.70 -32.79 -37.78
CA GLY A 65 7.53 -33.67 -37.94
C GLY A 65 6.25 -33.21 -37.23
N ASP A 66 6.35 -32.33 -36.24
CA ASP A 66 5.19 -31.68 -35.61
C ASP A 66 4.82 -30.41 -36.38
N ALA A 67 3.72 -30.49 -37.14
CA ALA A 67 3.24 -29.37 -37.96
C ALA A 67 2.86 -28.12 -37.14
N GLY A 68 2.36 -28.30 -35.91
CA GLY A 68 2.01 -27.20 -35.01
C GLY A 68 3.26 -26.48 -34.52
N LEU A 69 4.27 -27.24 -34.12
CA LEU A 69 5.57 -26.68 -33.73
C LEU A 69 6.30 -26.04 -34.92
N ALA A 70 6.30 -26.67 -36.10
CA ALA A 70 6.90 -26.14 -37.32
C ALA A 70 6.29 -24.78 -37.68
N SER A 71 4.96 -24.64 -37.61
CA SER A 71 4.26 -23.36 -37.85
C SER A 71 4.60 -22.28 -36.81
N ARG A 72 4.78 -22.67 -35.54
CA ARG A 72 5.21 -21.74 -34.47
C ARG A 72 6.62 -21.22 -34.68
N LEU A 73 7.53 -22.05 -35.19
CA LEU A 73 8.94 -21.71 -35.44
C LEU A 73 9.17 -21.02 -36.80
N ALA A 74 8.33 -21.28 -37.80
CA ALA A 74 8.43 -20.74 -39.15
C ALA A 74 7.87 -19.31 -39.24
N ARG A 75 8.50 -18.37 -38.51
CA ARG A 75 8.09 -16.96 -38.45
C ARG A 75 9.26 -16.01 -38.70
N GLY A 76 8.97 -14.85 -39.28
CA GLY A 76 9.98 -13.85 -39.60
C GLY A 76 11.02 -14.41 -40.58
N LEU A 77 12.31 -14.32 -40.23
CA LEU A 77 13.41 -14.91 -41.01
C LEU A 77 13.21 -16.42 -41.24
N PHE A 78 12.72 -17.15 -40.23
CA PHE A 78 12.61 -18.61 -40.28
C PHE A 78 11.42 -19.11 -41.12
N ALA A 79 10.60 -18.20 -41.65
CA ALA A 79 9.57 -18.51 -42.65
C ALA A 79 10.12 -18.50 -44.09
N ARG A 80 11.40 -18.18 -44.28
CA ARG A 80 12.05 -17.99 -45.58
C ARG A 80 13.26 -18.92 -45.69
N PRO A 81 13.07 -20.18 -46.11
CA PRO A 81 14.17 -21.09 -46.33
C PRO A 81 15.13 -20.54 -47.40
N GLY A 82 16.43 -20.64 -47.15
CA GLY A 82 17.44 -20.06 -48.03
C GLY A 82 18.80 -19.90 -47.37
N VAL A 83 19.81 -19.56 -48.15
CA VAL A 83 21.19 -19.35 -47.68
C VAL A 83 21.55 -17.88 -47.79
N TYR A 84 21.91 -17.27 -46.67
CA TYR A 84 22.22 -15.85 -46.56
C TYR A 84 23.71 -15.64 -46.30
N PRO A 85 24.39 -14.66 -46.94
CA PRO A 85 25.74 -14.28 -46.56
C PRO A 85 25.80 -13.84 -45.10
N ALA A 86 26.84 -14.26 -44.38
CA ALA A 86 27.02 -13.92 -42.97
C ALA A 86 28.44 -13.42 -42.68
N THR A 87 28.54 -12.49 -41.73
CA THR A 87 29.82 -12.07 -41.14
C THR A 87 29.81 -12.40 -39.65
N ILE A 88 30.77 -13.22 -39.21
CA ILE A 88 30.83 -13.78 -37.85
C ILE A 88 31.98 -13.14 -37.10
N ARG A 89 31.77 -12.85 -35.81
CA ARG A 89 32.79 -12.37 -34.88
C ARG A 89 32.83 -13.23 -33.63
N PHE A 90 34.00 -13.81 -33.37
CA PHE A 90 34.33 -14.45 -32.10
C PHE A 90 35.07 -13.48 -31.20
N ALA A 91 34.74 -13.42 -29.92
CA ALA A 91 35.36 -12.46 -28.99
C ALA A 91 35.44 -12.94 -27.55
N ASN A 92 36.38 -12.35 -26.80
CA ASN A 92 36.48 -12.50 -25.35
C ASN A 92 35.44 -11.61 -24.66
N GLY A 93 35.11 -11.82 -23.38
CA GLY A 93 34.12 -11.02 -22.64
C GLY A 93 34.65 -9.69 -22.15
N ALA A 94 35.92 -9.65 -21.75
CA ALA A 94 36.50 -8.51 -21.05
C ALA A 94 36.64 -7.24 -21.92
N SER A 95 36.48 -6.08 -21.26
CA SER A 95 36.80 -4.75 -21.82
C SER A 95 38.31 -4.53 -22.00
N GLN A 96 39.15 -5.34 -21.33
CA GLN A 96 40.60 -5.33 -21.48
C GLN A 96 41.03 -6.35 -22.53
N ILE A 97 42.07 -6.01 -23.31
CA ILE A 97 42.78 -7.02 -24.12
C ILE A 97 43.56 -7.89 -23.15
N ASN A 98 43.11 -9.13 -22.98
CA ASN A 98 43.75 -10.16 -22.15
C ASN A 98 44.22 -11.33 -23.04
N PRO A 99 45.23 -12.10 -22.62
CA PRO A 99 45.56 -13.38 -23.26
C PRO A 99 44.35 -14.32 -23.27
N ASP A 100 44.18 -15.11 -24.33
CA ASP A 100 43.03 -16.03 -24.47
C ASP A 100 43.00 -17.12 -23.39
N ARG A 101 44.15 -17.39 -22.78
CA ARG A 101 44.29 -18.28 -21.62
C ARG A 101 43.67 -17.75 -20.33
N LYS A 102 43.32 -16.46 -20.24
CA LYS A 102 42.66 -15.91 -19.05
C LYS A 102 41.21 -16.41 -19.01
N PRO A 103 40.73 -16.93 -17.85
CA PRO A 103 39.32 -17.28 -17.68
C PRO A 103 38.42 -16.09 -18.03
N ASP A 104 37.51 -16.29 -18.98
CA ASP A 104 36.62 -15.26 -19.52
C ASP A 104 35.43 -15.94 -20.20
N VAL A 105 34.34 -15.19 -20.36
CA VAL A 105 33.19 -15.58 -21.20
C VAL A 105 33.58 -15.37 -22.66
N ARG A 106 33.11 -16.21 -23.57
CA ARG A 106 33.32 -16.10 -25.02
C ARG A 106 32.02 -15.74 -25.71
N ALA A 107 32.11 -14.93 -26.75
CA ALA A 107 30.98 -14.50 -27.55
C ALA A 107 31.11 -14.97 -28.99
N LEU A 108 29.98 -15.36 -29.58
CA LEU A 108 29.76 -15.53 -31.02
C LEU A 108 28.65 -14.55 -31.40
N SER A 109 28.97 -13.58 -32.24
CA SER A 109 27.98 -12.68 -32.82
C SER A 109 28.11 -12.70 -34.33
N PHE A 110 27.01 -12.58 -35.06
CA PHE A 110 27.05 -12.57 -36.51
C PHE A 110 25.96 -11.68 -37.10
N SER A 111 26.22 -11.17 -38.28
CA SER A 111 25.25 -10.44 -39.11
C SER A 111 24.92 -11.26 -40.34
N ILE A 112 23.67 -11.24 -40.78
CA ILE A 112 23.26 -11.79 -42.07
C ILE A 112 22.79 -10.68 -42.98
N GLU A 113 23.13 -10.79 -44.26
CA GLU A 113 22.69 -9.87 -45.31
C GLU A 113 21.48 -10.47 -46.03
N LEU A 114 20.42 -9.68 -46.17
CA LEU A 114 19.16 -10.12 -46.76
C LEU A 114 18.98 -9.49 -48.16
N PRO A 115 18.62 -10.29 -49.18
CA PRO A 115 18.28 -9.72 -50.47
C PRO A 115 17.00 -8.88 -50.36
N PRO A 116 16.83 -7.85 -51.22
CA PRO A 116 15.65 -7.00 -51.21
C PRO A 116 14.35 -7.82 -51.29
N GLY A 117 13.41 -7.56 -50.37
CA GLY A 117 12.12 -8.26 -50.33
C GLY A 117 12.11 -9.65 -49.67
N ALA A 118 13.26 -10.16 -49.20
CA ALA A 118 13.29 -11.44 -48.47
C ALA A 118 12.52 -11.37 -47.14
N VAL A 119 12.72 -10.27 -46.40
CA VAL A 119 12.02 -9.96 -45.15
C VAL A 119 11.66 -8.48 -45.16
N ASP A 120 10.39 -8.16 -44.92
CA ASP A 120 9.90 -6.78 -44.99
C ASP A 120 10.67 -5.85 -44.06
N GLY A 121 11.20 -4.76 -44.63
CA GLY A 121 11.86 -3.68 -43.90
C GLY A 121 13.26 -4.00 -43.37
N ALA A 122 13.87 -5.13 -43.72
CA ALA A 122 15.22 -5.49 -43.25
C ALA A 122 16.16 -5.90 -44.39
N ALA A 123 17.26 -5.15 -44.56
CA ALA A 123 18.39 -5.52 -45.43
C ALA A 123 19.47 -6.34 -44.68
N ARG A 124 19.40 -6.37 -43.34
CA ARG A 124 20.37 -7.00 -42.47
C ARG A 124 19.72 -7.41 -41.15
N LEU A 125 20.12 -8.56 -40.60
CA LEU A 125 19.77 -8.98 -39.24
C LEU A 125 21.02 -9.34 -38.43
N ASP A 126 21.03 -8.94 -37.15
CA ASP A 126 22.17 -9.14 -36.26
C ASP A 126 21.80 -10.07 -35.08
N PHE A 127 22.73 -10.97 -34.74
CA PHE A 127 22.60 -11.92 -33.65
C PHE A 127 23.82 -11.86 -32.73
N THR A 128 23.58 -11.99 -31.42
CA THR A 128 24.64 -12.02 -30.40
C THR A 128 24.39 -13.10 -29.36
N MET A 129 25.44 -13.81 -28.98
CA MET A 129 25.41 -14.94 -28.05
C MET A 129 26.69 -15.04 -27.22
N ASN A 130 26.62 -15.68 -26.05
CA ASN A 130 27.73 -15.98 -25.15
C ASN A 130 27.80 -17.48 -24.83
N ASP A 131 28.96 -17.97 -24.39
CA ASP A 131 29.21 -19.37 -24.00
C ASP A 131 28.69 -19.75 -22.59
N ALA A 132 27.71 -18.99 -22.09
CA ALA A 132 26.98 -19.28 -20.87
C ALA A 132 25.46 -19.21 -21.14
N PRO A 133 24.64 -20.10 -20.57
CA PRO A 133 23.20 -20.14 -20.85
C PRO A 133 22.40 -18.98 -20.23
N THR A 134 22.98 -18.28 -19.24
CA THR A 134 22.35 -17.16 -18.52
C THR A 134 23.27 -15.95 -18.47
N PHE A 135 22.68 -14.77 -18.28
CA PHE A 135 23.43 -13.56 -17.99
C PHE A 135 23.69 -13.46 -16.48
N PRO A 136 24.90 -13.13 -16.01
CA PRO A 136 25.19 -13.10 -14.58
C PRO A 136 24.45 -11.96 -13.84
N ILE A 137 23.89 -11.02 -14.60
CA ILE A 137 23.16 -9.85 -14.11
C ILE A 137 21.67 -10.07 -14.36
N ASN A 138 20.85 -9.86 -13.34
CA ASN A 138 19.41 -10.10 -13.39
C ASN A 138 18.66 -9.16 -14.34
N ASP A 139 18.79 -7.86 -14.09
CA ASP A 139 18.03 -6.75 -14.68
C ASP A 139 18.89 -5.48 -14.73
N ALA A 140 18.37 -4.38 -15.30
CA ALA A 140 19.05 -3.10 -15.42
C ALA A 140 19.45 -2.50 -14.06
N ARG A 141 18.67 -2.71 -12.99
CA ARG A 141 19.02 -2.20 -11.66
C ARG A 141 20.26 -2.91 -11.09
N ALA A 142 20.29 -4.23 -11.19
CA ALA A 142 21.46 -5.02 -10.81
C ALA A 142 22.69 -4.65 -11.67
N PHE A 143 22.48 -4.30 -12.94
CA PHE A 143 23.53 -3.84 -13.84
C PHE A 143 24.07 -2.46 -13.43
N ALA A 144 23.19 -1.50 -13.11
CA ALA A 144 23.59 -0.19 -12.62
C ALA A 144 24.39 -0.29 -11.32
N ALA A 145 23.96 -1.11 -10.35
CA ALA A 145 24.71 -1.35 -9.12
C ALA A 145 26.11 -1.93 -9.39
N LEU A 146 26.23 -2.88 -10.33
CA LEU A 146 27.52 -3.42 -10.75
C LEU A 146 28.39 -2.33 -11.39
N MET A 147 27.83 -1.52 -12.29
CA MET A 147 28.55 -0.47 -13.00
C MET A 147 28.99 0.68 -12.08
N LYS A 148 28.18 1.04 -11.09
CA LYS A 148 28.52 2.01 -10.05
C LYS A 148 29.77 1.61 -9.27
N VAL A 149 29.88 0.34 -8.88
CA VAL A 149 31.06 -0.17 -8.17
C VAL A 149 32.24 -0.34 -9.12
N ALA A 150 32.01 -0.79 -10.36
CA ALA A 150 33.06 -1.00 -11.34
C ALA A 150 33.68 0.30 -11.87
N SER A 151 32.91 1.38 -11.98
CA SER A 151 33.36 2.71 -12.44
C SER A 151 34.07 3.52 -11.35
N ALA A 152 33.88 3.18 -10.07
CA ALA A 152 34.56 3.83 -8.96
C ALA A 152 36.10 3.66 -9.06
N ASP A 153 36.83 4.75 -8.75
CA ASP A 153 38.29 4.76 -8.82
C ASP A 153 38.94 4.81 -7.43
N GLY A 154 39.84 3.86 -7.17
CA GLY A 154 40.52 3.70 -5.88
C GLY A 154 39.68 2.99 -4.79
N PRO A 155 40.35 2.38 -3.79
CA PRO A 155 39.70 1.53 -2.79
C PRO A 155 38.68 2.27 -1.90
N ILE A 156 38.92 3.56 -1.63
CA ILE A 156 38.02 4.40 -0.82
C ILE A 156 36.68 4.62 -1.55
N ASN A 157 36.72 4.93 -2.85
CA ASN A 157 35.49 5.19 -3.61
C ASN A 157 34.72 3.90 -3.91
N VAL A 158 35.42 2.77 -4.07
CA VAL A 158 34.78 1.44 -4.13
C VAL A 158 34.06 1.11 -2.82
N ALA A 159 34.69 1.38 -1.67
CA ALA A 159 34.04 1.19 -0.37
C ALA A 159 32.82 2.11 -0.22
N LYS A 160 32.94 3.40 -0.57
CA LYS A 160 31.80 4.34 -0.57
C LYS A 160 30.67 3.88 -1.50
N ALA A 161 31.01 3.39 -2.70
CA ALA A 161 30.02 2.88 -3.65
C ALA A 161 29.26 1.68 -3.06
N LEU A 162 29.97 0.71 -2.47
CA LEU A 162 29.35 -0.45 -1.79
C LEU A 162 28.48 -0.03 -0.59
N TRP A 163 28.94 0.91 0.22
CA TRP A 163 28.18 1.44 1.36
C TRP A 163 26.97 2.26 0.95
N SER A 164 26.95 2.81 -0.27
CA SER A 164 25.81 3.54 -0.83
C SER A 164 24.71 2.63 -1.40
N LEU A 165 24.96 1.32 -1.53
CA LEU A 165 23.96 0.38 -2.03
C LEU A 165 22.95 0.03 -0.92
N SER A 166 21.69 -0.11 -1.30
CA SER A 166 20.68 -0.68 -0.40
C SER A 166 21.03 -2.15 -0.08
N PHE A 167 20.51 -2.68 1.04
CA PHE A 167 20.79 -4.07 1.41
C PHE A 167 20.39 -5.09 0.31
N PRO A 168 19.21 -4.98 -0.35
CA PRO A 168 18.88 -5.82 -1.50
C PRO A 168 19.87 -5.71 -2.67
N ASP A 169 20.34 -4.49 -2.97
CA ASP A 169 21.29 -4.24 -4.08
C ASP A 169 22.68 -4.77 -3.74
N LEU A 170 23.11 -4.70 -2.48
CA LEU A 170 24.38 -5.26 -2.01
C LEU A 170 24.36 -6.80 -2.06
N ALA A 171 23.26 -7.41 -1.62
CA ALA A 171 23.07 -8.86 -1.73
C ALA A 171 22.99 -9.32 -3.20
N GLY A 172 22.28 -8.56 -4.05
CA GLY A 172 22.22 -8.77 -5.49
C GLY A 172 23.60 -8.67 -6.14
N PHE A 173 24.37 -7.63 -5.81
CA PHE A 173 25.75 -7.45 -6.26
C PHE A 173 26.64 -8.66 -5.92
N GLY A 174 26.55 -9.15 -4.68
CA GLY A 174 27.28 -10.36 -4.27
C GLY A 174 26.94 -11.60 -5.11
N ARG A 175 25.65 -11.80 -5.42
CA ARG A 175 25.20 -12.89 -6.30
C ARG A 175 25.70 -12.73 -7.73
N THR A 176 25.63 -11.53 -8.30
CA THR A 176 26.14 -11.21 -9.63
C THR A 176 27.63 -11.52 -9.77
N ILE A 177 28.45 -11.14 -8.78
CA ILE A 177 29.89 -11.44 -8.76
C ILE A 177 30.15 -12.94 -8.68
N LEU A 178 29.39 -13.67 -7.85
CA LEU A 178 29.53 -15.12 -7.73
C LEU A 178 29.15 -15.84 -9.02
N ALA A 179 28.02 -15.47 -9.63
CA ALA A 179 27.55 -16.01 -10.91
C ALA A 179 28.55 -15.72 -12.05
N GLY A 180 29.03 -14.48 -12.16
CA GLY A 180 30.03 -14.10 -13.15
C GLY A 180 31.35 -14.86 -12.99
N ARG A 181 31.84 -15.05 -11.75
CA ARG A 181 33.04 -15.87 -11.49
C ARG A 181 32.84 -17.33 -11.84
N LYS A 182 31.64 -17.89 -11.62
CA LYS A 182 31.30 -19.27 -12.00
C LYS A 182 31.33 -19.42 -13.53
N GLN A 183 30.72 -18.48 -14.25
CA GLN A 183 30.69 -18.49 -15.72
C GLN A 183 32.09 -18.33 -16.33
N GLN A 184 32.92 -17.42 -15.81
CA GLN A 184 34.29 -17.22 -16.30
C GLN A 184 35.20 -18.45 -16.09
N ARG A 185 34.88 -19.34 -15.15
CA ARG A 185 35.68 -20.54 -14.82
C ARG A 185 35.34 -21.77 -15.66
N GLY A 186 34.54 -21.63 -16.72
CA GLY A 186 34.22 -22.72 -17.65
C GLY A 186 35.46 -23.42 -18.22
N LEU A 187 35.28 -24.69 -18.62
CA LEU A 187 36.33 -25.47 -19.31
C LEU A 187 36.67 -24.77 -20.62
N ARG A 188 37.96 -24.48 -20.82
CA ARG A 188 38.46 -23.80 -22.03
C ARG A 188 38.39 -24.77 -23.20
N LYS A 189 37.55 -24.46 -24.19
CA LYS A 189 37.40 -25.22 -25.42
C LYS A 189 37.70 -24.32 -26.63
N PRO A 190 38.18 -24.87 -27.76
CA PRO A 190 38.14 -24.20 -29.05
C PRO A 190 36.70 -23.76 -29.40
N TYR A 191 36.56 -22.70 -30.18
CA TYR A 191 35.24 -22.16 -30.54
C TYR A 191 34.37 -23.19 -31.26
N GLN A 192 35.01 -24.06 -32.05
CA GLN A 192 34.43 -25.18 -32.80
C GLN A 192 33.64 -26.14 -31.90
N GLN A 193 34.02 -26.26 -30.62
CA GLN A 193 33.44 -27.16 -29.64
C GLN A 193 32.64 -26.42 -28.55
N THR A 194 32.36 -25.14 -28.75
CA THR A 194 31.70 -24.27 -27.78
C THR A 194 30.27 -23.97 -28.26
N ARG A 195 29.28 -24.21 -27.40
CA ARG A 195 27.89 -23.78 -27.61
C ARG A 195 27.72 -22.35 -27.13
N PHE A 196 26.91 -21.58 -27.85
CA PHE A 196 26.61 -20.19 -27.52
C PHE A 196 25.10 -19.99 -27.37
N TRP A 197 24.69 -19.14 -26.44
CA TRP A 197 23.31 -18.79 -26.14
C TRP A 197 23.09 -17.29 -26.21
N SER A 198 21.93 -16.88 -26.69
CA SER A 198 21.45 -15.50 -26.64
C SER A 198 21.46 -14.91 -25.23
N THR A 199 21.24 -15.74 -24.20
CA THR A 199 21.12 -15.41 -22.77
C THR A 199 19.92 -14.54 -22.38
N VAL A 200 19.36 -13.78 -23.32
CA VAL A 200 18.26 -12.84 -23.16
C VAL A 200 17.17 -13.10 -24.19
N PRO A 201 15.90 -12.74 -23.91
CA PRO A 201 14.76 -13.12 -24.73
C PRO A 201 14.49 -12.16 -25.90
N PHE A 202 13.88 -12.70 -26.96
CA PHE A 202 13.48 -11.99 -28.16
C PHE A 202 12.04 -12.34 -28.50
N LEU A 203 11.31 -11.44 -29.15
CA LEU A 203 10.01 -11.79 -29.73
C LEU A 203 10.19 -12.79 -30.88
N HIS A 204 9.12 -13.54 -31.17
CA HIS A 204 9.04 -14.45 -32.31
C HIS A 204 7.65 -14.41 -32.97
N GLY A 205 7.49 -13.51 -33.94
CA GLY A 205 6.16 -13.13 -34.44
C GLY A 205 5.47 -12.15 -33.48
N SER A 206 4.14 -12.18 -33.42
CA SER A 206 3.35 -11.24 -32.60
C SER A 206 3.12 -11.71 -31.16
N ASP A 207 3.21 -13.01 -30.87
CA ASP A 207 2.70 -13.59 -29.62
C ASP A 207 3.61 -14.63 -28.95
N GLU A 208 4.79 -14.91 -29.50
CA GLU A 208 5.74 -15.86 -28.92
C GLU A 208 7.04 -15.18 -28.48
N VAL A 209 7.73 -15.82 -27.54
CA VAL A 209 8.99 -15.33 -26.97
C VAL A 209 10.01 -16.46 -27.05
N ILE A 210 11.22 -16.15 -27.52
CA ILE A 210 12.28 -17.13 -27.75
C ILE A 210 13.60 -16.72 -27.10
N LYS A 211 14.44 -17.72 -26.84
CA LYS A 211 15.90 -17.60 -26.79
C LYS A 211 16.49 -18.40 -27.94
N TYR A 212 17.57 -17.94 -28.54
CA TYR A 212 18.29 -18.70 -29.57
C TYR A 212 19.66 -19.18 -29.11
N SER A 213 20.20 -20.20 -29.76
CA SER A 213 21.50 -20.80 -29.48
C SER A 213 22.20 -21.25 -30.78
N ALA A 214 23.53 -21.13 -30.80
CA ALA A 214 24.39 -21.73 -31.82
C ALA A 214 25.08 -22.97 -31.21
N ILE A 215 24.73 -24.14 -31.72
CA ILE A 215 25.15 -25.45 -31.22
C ILE A 215 26.24 -25.98 -32.16
N PRO A 216 27.46 -26.27 -31.69
CA PRO A 216 28.51 -26.76 -32.56
C PRO A 216 28.11 -28.10 -33.19
N ALA A 217 28.26 -28.22 -34.51
CA ALA A 217 27.99 -29.47 -35.20
C ALA A 217 28.93 -30.56 -34.67
N ALA A 218 28.45 -31.81 -34.59
CA ALA A 218 29.24 -32.93 -34.09
C ALA A 218 30.53 -33.18 -34.92
N ILE A 219 30.52 -32.77 -36.19
CA ILE A 219 31.64 -32.86 -37.13
C ILE A 219 32.71 -31.77 -36.92
N ASN A 220 32.47 -30.79 -36.05
CA ASN A 220 33.42 -29.71 -35.81
C ASN A 220 34.67 -30.24 -35.08
N GLU A 221 35.74 -30.47 -35.84
CA GLU A 221 37.04 -30.78 -35.27
C GLU A 221 37.63 -29.54 -34.56
N GLY A 222 38.29 -29.76 -33.42
CA GLY A 222 38.98 -28.71 -32.69
C GLY A 222 40.26 -29.27 -32.08
N ARG A 223 41.40 -28.62 -32.35
CA ARG A 223 42.67 -29.02 -31.74
C ARG A 223 42.82 -28.42 -30.34
N PRO A 224 43.56 -29.06 -29.42
CA PRO A 224 43.86 -28.47 -28.12
C PRO A 224 44.48 -27.08 -28.25
N LEU A 225 44.00 -26.13 -27.46
CA LEU A 225 44.48 -24.75 -27.51
C LEU A 225 45.96 -24.67 -27.12
N GLY A 226 46.75 -24.02 -27.96
CA GLY A 226 48.18 -23.80 -27.73
C GLY A 226 48.47 -22.83 -26.57
N VAL A 227 49.75 -22.56 -26.36
CA VAL A 227 50.21 -21.63 -25.30
C VAL A 227 50.30 -20.18 -25.75
N SER A 228 49.98 -19.82 -26.99
CA SER A 228 50.05 -18.43 -27.45
C SER A 228 49.11 -17.49 -26.66
N PRO A 229 49.44 -16.20 -26.45
CA PRO A 229 48.49 -15.21 -25.95
C PRO A 229 47.24 -15.06 -26.84
N ASN A 230 47.33 -15.49 -28.10
CA ASN A 230 46.28 -15.50 -29.12
C ASN A 230 45.78 -16.92 -29.47
N ALA A 231 46.01 -17.90 -28.58
CA ALA A 231 45.77 -19.32 -28.87
C ALA A 231 44.39 -19.66 -29.46
N LEU A 232 43.34 -18.90 -29.10
CA LEU A 232 42.04 -19.12 -29.71
C LEU A 232 41.97 -18.57 -31.14
N ASN A 233 42.46 -17.34 -31.37
CA ASN A 233 42.56 -16.76 -32.72
C ASN A 233 43.45 -17.61 -33.66
N ASP A 234 44.55 -18.14 -33.12
CA ASP A 234 45.49 -18.99 -33.85
C ASP A 234 44.79 -20.29 -34.30
N GLU A 235 44.00 -20.90 -33.40
CA GLU A 235 43.23 -22.11 -33.71
C GLU A 235 42.11 -21.85 -34.74
N LEU A 236 41.44 -20.68 -34.70
CA LEU A 236 40.42 -20.35 -35.70
C LEU A 236 41.04 -20.13 -37.09
N GLN A 237 42.17 -19.41 -37.16
CA GLN A 237 42.85 -19.19 -38.44
C GLN A 237 43.32 -20.51 -39.03
N ARG A 238 43.94 -21.36 -38.21
CA ARG A 238 44.36 -22.71 -38.59
C ARG A 238 43.19 -23.55 -39.10
N HIS A 239 42.07 -23.58 -38.37
CA HIS A 239 40.88 -24.35 -38.76
C HIS A 239 40.33 -23.90 -40.11
N LEU A 240 40.26 -22.59 -40.38
CA LEU A 240 39.78 -22.08 -41.66
C LEU A 240 40.76 -22.25 -42.83
N SER A 241 42.02 -22.58 -42.56
CA SER A 241 43.05 -22.76 -43.59
C SER A 241 43.46 -24.20 -43.83
N GLU A 242 43.42 -25.06 -42.81
CA GLU A 242 43.97 -26.42 -42.85
C GLU A 242 42.89 -27.51 -42.87
N ASP A 243 41.74 -27.29 -42.24
CA ASP A 243 40.73 -28.36 -42.09
C ASP A 243 39.85 -28.44 -43.36
N SER A 244 39.54 -29.66 -43.80
CA SER A 244 38.81 -29.91 -45.05
C SER A 244 37.34 -29.50 -44.99
N GLU A 245 36.76 -29.48 -43.79
CA GLU A 245 35.37 -29.08 -43.55
C GLU A 245 35.35 -27.80 -42.73
N ALA A 246 34.66 -26.78 -43.24
CA ALA A 246 34.52 -25.53 -42.52
C ALA A 246 33.55 -25.70 -41.33
N GLY A 247 33.96 -25.22 -40.15
CA GLY A 247 33.17 -25.34 -38.93
C GLY A 247 31.76 -24.80 -39.08
N SER A 248 30.79 -25.51 -38.50
CA SER A 248 29.37 -25.15 -38.59
C SER A 248 28.65 -25.24 -37.24
N PHE A 249 27.62 -24.43 -37.08
CA PHE A 249 26.80 -24.38 -35.87
C PHE A 249 25.34 -24.48 -36.24
N ASP A 250 24.64 -25.49 -35.71
CA ASP A 250 23.19 -25.57 -35.80
C ASP A 250 22.58 -24.44 -34.97
N PHE A 251 21.75 -23.63 -35.62
CA PHE A 251 21.06 -22.51 -35.00
C PHE A 251 19.68 -22.96 -34.55
N ALA A 252 19.41 -22.84 -33.26
CA ALA A 252 18.21 -23.38 -32.65
C ALA A 252 17.44 -22.33 -31.83
N LEU A 253 16.11 -22.45 -31.82
CA LEU A 253 15.20 -21.62 -31.03
C LEU A 253 14.63 -22.42 -29.87
N GLN A 254 14.61 -21.82 -28.69
CA GLN A 254 13.93 -22.29 -27.50
C GLN A 254 12.73 -21.38 -27.26
N VAL A 255 11.52 -21.94 -27.32
CA VAL A 255 10.27 -21.19 -27.14
C VAL A 255 9.91 -21.13 -25.66
N LEU A 256 9.47 -19.96 -25.19
CA LEU A 256 8.99 -19.77 -23.83
C LEU A 256 7.63 -20.45 -23.65
N ASP A 257 7.55 -21.47 -22.81
CA ASP A 257 6.29 -22.09 -22.39
C ASP A 257 6.04 -21.84 -20.90
N GLU A 258 5.25 -20.80 -20.60
CA GLU A 258 4.92 -20.38 -19.23
C GLU A 258 4.15 -21.45 -18.44
N ARG A 259 3.49 -22.38 -19.12
CA ARG A 259 2.70 -23.45 -18.47
C ARG A 259 3.58 -24.61 -18.02
N ARG A 260 4.72 -24.81 -18.69
CA ARG A 260 5.62 -25.93 -18.43
C ARG A 260 6.88 -25.52 -17.66
N LEU A 261 7.42 -24.33 -17.91
CA LEU A 261 8.63 -23.87 -17.25
C LEU A 261 8.42 -23.66 -15.75
N THR A 262 9.30 -24.23 -14.94
CA THR A 262 9.24 -24.07 -13.49
C THR A 262 10.50 -23.43 -12.92
N TRP A 263 10.32 -22.52 -11.96
CA TRP A 263 11.41 -21.98 -11.17
C TRP A 263 11.14 -22.25 -9.69
N GLN A 264 12.02 -23.05 -9.09
CA GLN A 264 11.86 -23.58 -7.73
C GLN A 264 10.55 -24.38 -7.57
N GLY A 265 10.22 -25.21 -8.56
CA GLY A 265 9.05 -26.10 -8.53
C GLY A 265 7.70 -25.41 -8.77
N LYS A 266 7.69 -24.13 -9.18
CA LYS A 266 6.46 -23.39 -9.52
C LYS A 266 6.53 -22.82 -10.91
N THR A 267 5.41 -22.84 -11.64
CA THR A 267 5.25 -22.07 -12.87
C THR A 267 5.31 -20.57 -12.56
N ARG A 268 5.80 -19.79 -13.53
CA ARG A 268 5.94 -18.34 -13.43
C ARG A 268 5.39 -17.71 -14.71
N ASP A 269 4.79 -16.54 -14.58
CA ASP A 269 4.32 -15.78 -15.74
C ASP A 269 5.48 -15.38 -16.67
N GLY A 270 5.16 -15.04 -17.91
CA GLY A 270 6.14 -14.68 -18.92
C GLY A 270 7.00 -13.49 -18.52
N SER A 271 6.46 -12.52 -17.77
CA SER A 271 7.22 -11.34 -17.34
C SER A 271 8.40 -11.72 -16.43
N PHE A 272 8.24 -12.74 -15.57
CA PHE A 272 9.34 -13.24 -14.75
C PHE A 272 10.50 -13.75 -15.61
N TRP A 273 10.21 -14.59 -16.60
CA TRP A 273 11.23 -15.19 -17.47
C TRP A 273 11.87 -14.18 -18.43
N ILE A 274 11.11 -13.15 -18.80
CA ILE A 274 11.55 -12.11 -19.74
C ILE A 274 12.43 -11.06 -19.06
N GLU A 275 12.04 -10.62 -17.86
CA GLU A 275 12.71 -9.55 -17.14
C GLU A 275 13.86 -10.04 -16.23
N ASN A 276 14.13 -11.36 -16.21
CA ASN A 276 15.20 -11.99 -15.42
C ASN A 276 16.18 -12.77 -16.31
N ALA A 277 17.29 -12.14 -16.68
CA ALA A 277 18.30 -12.79 -17.51
C ALA A 277 19.21 -13.76 -16.75
N SER A 278 19.13 -13.77 -15.41
CA SER A 278 19.96 -14.63 -14.54
C SER A 278 19.41 -16.03 -14.32
N VAL A 279 18.20 -16.29 -14.83
CA VAL A 279 17.53 -17.58 -14.72
C VAL A 279 17.55 -18.31 -16.07
N GLU A 280 17.95 -19.57 -16.00
CA GLU A 280 17.96 -20.49 -17.13
C GLU A 280 16.55 -20.96 -17.44
N TRP A 281 16.20 -21.02 -18.72
CA TRP A 281 15.01 -21.75 -19.15
C TRP A 281 15.43 -23.20 -19.30
N ASN A 282 14.97 -24.04 -18.38
CA ASN A 282 15.41 -25.42 -18.29
C ASN A 282 15.17 -26.14 -19.63
N GLU A 283 16.23 -26.61 -20.27
CA GLU A 283 16.17 -27.23 -21.61
C GLU A 283 15.33 -28.52 -21.63
N ALA A 284 15.20 -29.21 -20.49
CA ALA A 284 14.30 -30.37 -20.38
C ALA A 284 12.81 -29.97 -20.37
N GLU A 285 12.50 -28.75 -19.93
CA GLU A 285 11.14 -28.21 -19.90
C GLU A 285 10.81 -27.44 -21.19
N ALA A 286 11.78 -26.73 -21.76
CA ALA A 286 11.65 -26.02 -23.03
C ALA A 286 12.87 -26.36 -23.91
N PRO A 287 12.77 -27.34 -24.82
CA PRO A 287 13.91 -27.75 -25.64
C PRO A 287 14.27 -26.71 -26.72
N TYR A 288 15.52 -26.77 -27.19
CA TYR A 288 15.97 -26.04 -28.37
C TYR A 288 15.64 -26.83 -29.64
N HIS A 289 15.03 -26.16 -30.61
CA HIS A 289 14.65 -26.72 -31.91
C HIS A 289 15.52 -26.12 -33.01
N ILE A 290 16.21 -26.96 -33.79
CA ILE A 290 17.09 -26.52 -34.87
C ILE A 290 16.24 -25.92 -36.00
N VAL A 291 16.57 -24.70 -36.42
CA VAL A 291 15.86 -23.96 -37.47
C VAL A 291 16.75 -23.50 -38.63
N GLY A 292 18.06 -23.68 -38.49
CA GLY A 292 19.03 -23.28 -39.50
C GLY A 292 20.45 -23.67 -39.11
N ARG A 293 21.42 -23.23 -39.91
CA ARG A 293 22.84 -23.54 -39.73
C ARG A 293 23.73 -22.38 -40.14
N LEU A 294 24.64 -21.99 -39.26
CA LEU A 294 25.70 -21.03 -39.52
C LEU A 294 26.98 -21.79 -39.93
N ARG A 295 27.46 -21.61 -41.16
CA ARG A 295 28.70 -22.22 -41.67
C ARG A 295 29.78 -21.16 -41.86
N LEU A 296 30.99 -21.44 -41.39
CA LEU A 296 32.14 -20.59 -41.68
C LEU A 296 32.62 -20.83 -43.13
N LEU A 297 33.32 -19.86 -43.72
CA LEU A 297 33.96 -20.03 -45.03
C LEU A 297 35.47 -20.23 -44.86
N ALA A 298 36.04 -21.16 -45.63
CA ALA A 298 37.49 -21.37 -45.67
C ALA A 298 38.22 -20.08 -46.12
N HIS A 299 39.43 -19.85 -45.57
CA HIS A 299 40.29 -18.70 -45.87
C HIS A 299 39.59 -17.32 -45.79
N SER A 300 38.58 -17.17 -44.92
CA SER A 300 37.71 -15.98 -44.89
C SER A 300 37.96 -15.00 -43.74
N VAL A 301 39.09 -15.13 -43.06
CA VAL A 301 39.46 -14.26 -41.93
C VAL A 301 39.63 -12.83 -42.43
N LEU A 302 38.96 -11.88 -41.77
CA LEU A 302 39.07 -10.47 -42.07
C LEU A 302 40.32 -9.86 -41.45
N THR A 303 40.84 -8.80 -42.07
CA THR A 303 41.94 -8.02 -41.49
C THR A 303 41.52 -7.37 -40.16
N ALA A 304 42.50 -7.00 -39.34
CA ALA A 304 42.24 -6.36 -38.05
C ALA A 304 41.45 -5.05 -38.20
N ASP A 305 41.72 -4.26 -39.23
CA ASP A 305 41.04 -2.99 -39.50
C ASP A 305 39.61 -3.18 -39.98
N GLU A 306 39.38 -4.12 -40.91
CA GLU A 306 38.02 -4.51 -41.33
C GLU A 306 37.20 -5.01 -40.13
N CYS A 307 37.76 -5.89 -39.30
CA CYS A 307 37.08 -6.42 -38.11
C CYS A 307 36.85 -5.34 -37.03
N ALA A 308 37.72 -4.34 -36.94
CA ALA A 308 37.54 -3.19 -36.05
C ALA A 308 36.40 -2.27 -36.51
N GLY A 309 36.23 -2.09 -37.82
CA GLY A 309 35.15 -1.30 -38.42
C GLY A 309 33.76 -1.92 -38.27
N LEU A 310 33.67 -3.25 -38.25
CA LEU A 310 32.40 -3.96 -38.09
C LEU A 310 31.70 -3.64 -36.76
N TYR A 311 30.38 -3.74 -36.72
CA TYR A 311 29.59 -3.69 -35.48
C TYR A 311 28.39 -4.61 -35.59
N ILE A 312 27.89 -5.04 -34.44
CA ILE A 312 26.67 -5.84 -34.30
C ILE A 312 25.72 -4.97 -33.46
N ASP A 313 24.52 -4.73 -33.97
CA ASP A 313 23.43 -4.06 -33.27
C ASP A 313 22.15 -4.88 -33.44
N VAL A 314 21.89 -5.73 -32.45
CA VAL A 314 20.75 -6.65 -32.44
C VAL A 314 19.40 -5.95 -32.25
N THR A 315 19.39 -4.65 -31.96
CA THR A 315 18.14 -3.88 -31.80
C THR A 315 17.83 -3.12 -33.08
N GLU A 316 18.81 -2.38 -33.61
CA GLU A 316 18.67 -1.59 -34.84
C GLU A 316 18.53 -2.51 -36.08
N HIS A 317 19.26 -3.63 -36.13
CA HIS A 317 19.13 -4.65 -37.18
C HIS A 317 18.28 -5.84 -36.70
N SER A 318 17.07 -5.54 -36.22
CA SER A 318 16.03 -6.55 -35.94
C SER A 318 14.74 -6.22 -36.69
N ILE A 319 13.87 -7.22 -36.85
CA ILE A 319 12.49 -7.03 -37.34
C ILE A 319 11.52 -7.00 -36.17
N PRO A 320 10.31 -6.43 -36.32
CA PRO A 320 9.29 -6.45 -35.26
C PRO A 320 9.06 -7.85 -34.68
N ALA A 321 9.07 -8.87 -35.55
CA ALA A 321 8.90 -10.27 -35.20
C ALA A 321 10.10 -10.93 -34.50
N SER A 322 11.26 -10.27 -34.40
CA SER A 322 12.48 -10.78 -33.73
C SER A 322 13.09 -9.74 -32.78
N ARG A 323 12.30 -8.76 -32.36
CA ARG A 323 12.77 -7.63 -31.56
C ARG A 323 13.29 -8.09 -30.19
N PRO A 324 14.43 -7.59 -29.71
CA PRO A 324 14.91 -7.88 -28.36
C PRO A 324 13.92 -7.38 -27.29
N ILE A 325 13.65 -8.19 -26.26
CA ILE A 325 12.77 -7.84 -25.13
C ILE A 325 13.42 -8.13 -23.78
N GLY A 326 12.82 -7.62 -22.70
CA GLY A 326 13.35 -7.74 -21.34
C GLY A 326 14.39 -6.68 -20.95
N SER A 327 14.52 -6.46 -19.65
CA SER A 327 15.31 -5.39 -19.02
C SER A 327 16.76 -5.31 -19.50
N ILE A 328 17.44 -6.45 -19.59
CA ILE A 328 18.84 -6.47 -20.00
C ILE A 328 19.00 -6.08 -21.48
N ASN A 329 18.09 -6.47 -22.38
CA ASN A 329 18.19 -6.04 -23.79
C ASN A 329 18.05 -4.53 -23.94
N ARG A 330 17.11 -3.91 -23.21
CA ARG A 330 16.95 -2.45 -23.19
C ARG A 330 18.20 -1.74 -22.69
N ALA A 331 18.77 -2.22 -21.58
CA ALA A 331 20.00 -1.66 -21.00
C ALA A 331 21.24 -1.86 -21.89
N ARG A 332 21.37 -3.04 -22.49
CA ARG A 332 22.48 -3.38 -23.40
C ARG A 332 22.48 -2.49 -24.62
N TRP A 333 21.33 -2.29 -25.27
CA TRP A 333 21.26 -1.47 -26.47
C TRP A 333 21.73 -0.03 -26.23
N ALA A 334 21.28 0.59 -25.14
CA ALA A 334 21.72 1.95 -24.78
C ALA A 334 23.24 2.02 -24.54
N ALA A 335 23.80 1.04 -23.82
CA ALA A 335 25.23 0.96 -23.54
C ALA A 335 26.09 0.67 -24.78
N GLU A 336 25.69 -0.30 -25.60
CA GLU A 336 26.37 -0.70 -26.84
C GLU A 336 26.32 0.45 -27.87
N SER A 337 25.17 1.11 -28.01
CA SER A 337 24.99 2.29 -28.89
C SER A 337 25.84 3.48 -28.44
N ALA A 338 25.90 3.76 -27.13
CA ALA A 338 26.77 4.82 -26.60
C ALA A 338 28.26 4.50 -26.84
N SER A 339 28.68 3.28 -26.53
CA SER A 339 30.06 2.81 -26.76
C SER A 339 30.44 2.86 -28.24
N ARG A 340 29.51 2.49 -29.15
CA ARG A 340 29.69 2.57 -30.61
C ARG A 340 29.88 4.02 -31.06
N ARG A 341 28.96 4.92 -30.69
CA ARG A 341 29.03 6.34 -31.06
C ARG A 341 30.36 6.96 -30.63
N THR A 342 30.77 6.78 -29.37
CA THR A 342 32.04 7.33 -28.86
C THR A 342 33.27 6.76 -29.57
N ARG A 343 33.26 5.46 -29.90
CA ARG A 343 34.38 4.82 -30.62
C ARG A 343 34.49 5.31 -32.07
N LEU A 344 33.36 5.44 -32.76
CA LEU A 344 33.33 5.87 -34.16
C LEU A 344 33.57 7.39 -34.29
N SER A 345 33.11 8.20 -33.33
CA SER A 345 33.41 9.63 -33.30
C SER A 345 34.88 9.92 -32.96
N ALA A 346 35.50 9.16 -32.06
CA ALA A 346 36.93 9.30 -31.73
C ALA A 346 37.86 8.84 -32.88
N ALA A 347 37.35 8.10 -33.87
CA ALA A 347 38.08 7.79 -35.10
C ALA A 347 38.01 8.93 -36.14
N ALA A 348 37.10 9.89 -35.97
CA ALA A 348 36.94 11.07 -36.83
C ALA A 348 37.70 12.32 -36.33
N ASP A 349 38.17 12.33 -35.07
CA ASP A 349 38.91 13.44 -34.45
C ASP A 349 40.38 13.05 -34.23
N THR A 350 41.24 13.30 -35.22
CA THR A 350 42.71 13.33 -35.05
C THR A 350 43.15 14.65 -34.42
N GLY A 351 42.62 14.98 -33.23
CA GLY A 351 42.89 16.22 -32.52
C GLY A 351 43.06 16.01 -31.02
N THR A 352 44.31 16.05 -30.56
CA THR A 352 44.79 16.32 -29.18
C THR A 352 43.80 16.09 -28.02
N VAL A 353 43.97 14.97 -27.32
CA VAL A 353 43.35 14.74 -26.00
C VAL A 353 44.06 15.60 -24.93
N PRO A 354 43.36 16.40 -24.09
CA PRO A 354 43.99 17.16 -23.02
C PRO A 354 44.56 16.24 -21.93
N SER A 355 45.77 16.55 -21.47
CA SER A 355 46.39 15.88 -20.33
C SER A 355 45.62 16.19 -19.05
N VAL A 356 44.97 15.20 -18.45
CA VAL A 356 44.50 15.30 -17.06
C VAL A 356 45.71 15.08 -16.15
N ALA A 357 45.98 16.07 -15.31
CA ALA A 357 47.12 16.15 -14.42
C ALA A 357 47.28 14.89 -13.54
N SER A 358 48.50 14.38 -13.48
CA SER A 358 48.88 13.38 -12.48
C SER A 358 48.94 14.04 -11.11
N SER A 359 48.04 13.68 -10.18
CA SER A 359 48.29 13.94 -8.76
C SER A 359 49.27 12.89 -8.25
N ARG A 360 50.54 13.31 -8.16
CA ARG A 360 51.55 12.55 -7.42
C ARG A 360 51.22 12.61 -5.91
N SER A 361 51.29 11.43 -5.31
CA SER A 361 51.66 11.15 -3.92
C SER A 361 50.85 11.81 -2.79
N LEU A 362 49.89 11.05 -2.26
CA LEU A 362 49.84 10.77 -0.82
C LEU A 362 50.06 9.27 -0.59
N ARG A 363 51.30 8.83 -0.83
CA ARG A 363 51.84 7.59 -0.27
C ARG A 363 52.84 7.97 0.81
N ARG A 364 52.34 8.22 2.02
CA ARG A 364 53.06 8.01 3.27
C ARG A 364 52.04 7.89 4.38
N ARG A 365 52.17 6.80 5.14
CA ARG A 365 51.31 6.34 6.27
C ARG A 365 50.05 5.60 5.87
N LEU A 366 50.23 4.32 5.54
CA LEU A 366 49.47 3.15 6.05
C LEU A 366 50.03 1.93 5.32
N GLY A 367 51.24 1.54 5.74
CA GLY A 367 51.81 0.24 5.40
C GLY A 367 51.20 -0.86 6.27
N ASP A 368 51.06 -2.04 5.68
CA ASP A 368 50.84 -3.34 6.33
C ASP A 368 49.54 -3.62 7.08
N LEU A 369 48.41 -3.46 6.39
CA LEU A 369 47.26 -4.34 6.67
C LEU A 369 47.18 -5.41 5.58
N SER A 370 47.67 -6.61 5.92
CA SER A 370 47.52 -7.78 5.05
C SER A 370 46.04 -8.03 4.73
N LEU A 371 45.74 -8.51 3.53
CA LEU A 371 44.37 -8.88 3.12
C LEU A 371 43.69 -9.80 4.14
N ARG A 372 44.47 -10.63 4.86
CA ARG A 372 43.99 -11.51 5.94
C ARG A 372 43.50 -10.74 7.17
N THR A 373 44.12 -9.61 7.52
CA THR A 373 43.72 -8.78 8.67
C THR A 373 42.41 -8.05 8.36
N VAL A 374 42.24 -7.57 7.13
CA VAL A 374 40.98 -6.97 6.66
C VAL A 374 39.86 -8.01 6.64
N VAL A 375 40.12 -9.22 6.11
CA VAL A 375 39.13 -10.31 6.10
C VAL A 375 38.76 -10.75 7.52
N ARG A 376 39.72 -10.87 8.45
CA ARG A 376 39.46 -11.19 9.86
C ARG A 376 38.65 -10.09 10.55
N GLY A 377 38.96 -8.81 10.29
CA GLY A 377 38.18 -7.69 10.80
C GLY A 377 36.74 -7.70 10.29
N VAL A 378 36.53 -7.97 9.00
CA VAL A 378 35.20 -8.10 8.40
C VAL A 378 34.44 -9.31 8.97
N VAL A 379 35.08 -10.47 9.12
CA VAL A 379 34.46 -11.65 9.73
C VAL A 379 34.12 -11.41 11.20
N ALA A 380 35.01 -10.77 11.97
CA ALA A 380 34.75 -10.41 13.35
C ALA A 380 33.58 -9.41 13.47
N LEU A 381 33.49 -8.42 12.59
CA LEU A 381 32.37 -7.49 12.52
C LEU A 381 31.06 -8.19 12.11
N LEU A 382 31.10 -9.16 11.20
CA LEU A 382 29.93 -9.96 10.82
C LEU A 382 29.46 -10.86 11.96
N ILE A 383 30.39 -11.48 12.70
CA ILE A 383 30.08 -12.27 13.89
C ILE A 383 29.50 -11.38 14.98
N LEU A 384 30.10 -10.20 15.23
CA LEU A 384 29.58 -9.23 16.18
C LEU A 384 28.19 -8.74 15.78
N ALA A 385 27.95 -8.44 14.50
CA ALA A 385 26.63 -8.05 14.01
C ALA A 385 25.61 -9.19 14.15
N LEU A 386 26.02 -10.44 13.92
CA LEU A 386 25.19 -11.63 14.17
C LEU A 386 24.87 -11.81 15.65
N LEU A 387 25.85 -11.63 16.54
CA LEU A 387 25.67 -11.73 17.99
C LEU A 387 24.79 -10.59 18.51
N VAL A 388 25.01 -9.36 18.07
CA VAL A 388 24.17 -8.21 18.40
C VAL A 388 22.76 -8.41 17.86
N GLY A 389 22.61 -8.92 16.64
CA GLY A 389 21.31 -9.26 16.06
C GLY A 389 20.59 -10.37 16.82
N ALA A 390 21.30 -11.43 17.21
CA ALA A 390 20.78 -12.53 18.00
C ALA A 390 20.41 -12.08 19.42
N LEU A 391 21.24 -11.24 20.05
CA LEU A 391 20.97 -10.65 21.36
C LEU A 391 19.78 -9.69 21.29
N SER A 392 19.71 -8.82 20.28
CA SER A 392 18.58 -7.92 20.07
C SER A 392 17.29 -8.69 19.82
N PHE A 393 17.35 -9.78 19.05
CA PHE A 393 16.22 -10.68 18.84
C PHE A 393 15.82 -11.38 20.15
N ALA A 394 16.78 -11.90 20.91
CA ALA A 394 16.53 -12.52 22.20
C ALA A 394 15.92 -11.53 23.20
N THR A 395 16.40 -10.29 23.24
CA THR A 395 15.86 -9.19 24.06
C THR A 395 14.46 -8.79 23.62
N MET A 396 14.22 -8.63 22.31
CA MET A 396 12.90 -8.32 21.76
C MET A 396 11.87 -9.39 22.16
N VAL A 397 12.22 -10.67 21.98
CA VAL A 397 11.35 -11.77 22.40
C VAL A 397 11.23 -11.79 23.93
N TYR A 398 12.31 -11.52 24.69
CA TYR A 398 12.31 -11.53 26.17
C TYR A 398 11.39 -10.48 26.78
N LEU A 399 11.33 -9.30 26.19
CA LEU A 399 10.46 -8.20 26.61
C LEU A 399 8.99 -8.44 26.24
N ASP A 400 8.74 -9.27 25.22
CA ASP A 400 7.40 -9.53 24.71
C ASP A 400 6.71 -10.72 25.41
N ARG A 401 6.41 -10.53 26.70
CA ARG A 401 5.70 -11.50 27.56
C ARG A 401 4.20 -11.21 27.69
N GLY A 402 3.64 -10.33 26.84
CA GLY A 402 2.27 -9.86 26.97
C GLY A 402 2.10 -8.79 28.05
N GLY A 403 3.05 -7.86 28.18
CA GLY A 403 2.97 -6.74 29.13
C GLY A 403 1.77 -5.81 28.90
N GLY A 404 1.18 -5.81 27.70
CA GLY A 404 -0.06 -5.12 27.35
C GLY A 404 -1.31 -6.00 27.45
N MET A 405 -1.22 -7.18 28.08
CA MET A 405 -2.39 -8.01 28.36
C MET A 405 -3.12 -7.52 29.61
N LEU A 406 -4.39 -7.18 29.45
CA LEU A 406 -5.32 -6.93 30.53
C LEU A 406 -5.36 -8.11 31.52
N PRO A 407 -5.72 -7.82 32.78
CA PRO A 407 -6.06 -8.85 33.75
C PRO A 407 -7.16 -9.76 33.20
N ASP A 408 -7.21 -11.00 33.69
CA ASP A 408 -8.31 -11.89 33.33
C ASP A 408 -9.62 -11.38 33.94
N GLU A 409 -10.65 -11.29 33.11
CA GLU A 409 -11.98 -10.78 33.48
C GLU A 409 -13.04 -11.86 33.25
N PRO A 410 -13.06 -12.95 34.06
CA PRO A 410 -14.04 -14.00 33.90
C PRO A 410 -15.44 -13.47 34.17
N PHE A 411 -16.42 -13.99 33.44
CA PHE A 411 -17.85 -13.72 33.61
C PHE A 411 -18.62 -15.05 33.49
N ASP A 412 -19.74 -15.16 34.21
CA ASP A 412 -20.54 -16.38 34.29
C ASP A 412 -21.45 -16.55 33.08
N THR A 413 -21.97 -15.44 32.55
CA THR A 413 -22.86 -15.43 31.37
C THR A 413 -22.67 -14.24 30.47
N VAL A 414 -23.01 -14.43 29.19
CA VAL A 414 -23.08 -13.37 28.19
C VAL A 414 -24.54 -13.09 27.85
N GLU A 415 -24.94 -11.83 27.93
CA GLU A 415 -26.24 -11.35 27.50
C GLU A 415 -26.09 -10.56 26.19
N TYR A 416 -27.02 -10.81 25.26
CA TYR A 416 -27.12 -10.13 23.98
C TYR A 416 -28.45 -9.36 23.98
N PRO A 417 -28.47 -8.09 24.43
CA PRO A 417 -29.66 -7.26 24.37
C PRO A 417 -30.21 -7.19 22.95
N ASP A 418 -31.54 -7.23 22.82
CA ASP A 418 -32.17 -7.05 21.51
C ASP A 418 -32.14 -5.58 21.12
N GLN A 419 -31.13 -5.21 20.34
CA GLN A 419 -31.00 -3.90 19.70
C GLN A 419 -31.66 -3.86 18.31
N GLY A 420 -32.73 -4.64 18.09
CA GLY A 420 -33.45 -4.72 16.82
C GLY A 420 -32.94 -5.80 15.86
N TRP A 421 -31.97 -6.61 16.28
CA TRP A 421 -31.41 -7.73 15.51
C TRP A 421 -31.87 -9.09 16.02
N GLY A 422 -32.57 -9.15 17.15
CA GLY A 422 -32.98 -10.38 17.82
C GLY A 422 -31.96 -10.87 18.85
N ALA A 423 -32.39 -11.90 19.59
CA ALA A 423 -31.65 -12.44 20.73
C ALA A 423 -30.50 -13.38 20.35
N GLY A 424 -29.44 -13.37 21.15
CA GLY A 424 -28.34 -14.34 21.10
C GLY A 424 -27.31 -14.11 19.98
N VAL A 425 -26.17 -14.79 20.10
CA VAL A 425 -25.04 -14.59 19.18
C VAL A 425 -25.36 -14.95 17.73
N GLU A 426 -26.19 -15.97 17.49
CA GLU A 426 -26.50 -16.51 16.15
C GLU A 426 -27.54 -15.68 15.36
N ALA A 427 -28.00 -14.56 15.91
CA ALA A 427 -28.93 -13.69 15.20
C ALA A 427 -28.36 -13.29 13.82
N PRO A 428 -29.12 -13.44 12.70
CA PRO A 428 -28.58 -13.27 11.36
C PRO A 428 -27.94 -11.90 11.09
N ASP A 429 -28.58 -10.82 11.55
CA ASP A 429 -28.06 -9.47 11.39
C ASP A 429 -26.78 -9.25 12.23
N ARG A 430 -26.70 -9.81 13.44
CA ARG A 430 -25.49 -9.77 14.27
C ARG A 430 -24.33 -10.52 13.64
N GLN A 431 -24.56 -11.73 13.13
CA GLN A 431 -23.55 -12.50 12.40
C GLN A 431 -23.10 -11.79 11.12
N ALA A 432 -24.04 -11.15 10.40
CA ALA A 432 -23.73 -10.35 9.22
C ALA A 432 -22.83 -9.16 9.59
N TYR A 433 -23.15 -8.41 10.64
CA TYR A 433 -22.32 -7.29 11.08
C TYR A 433 -20.94 -7.73 11.58
N TYR A 434 -20.87 -8.80 12.38
CA TYR A 434 -19.62 -9.24 13.02
C TYR A 434 -18.61 -9.82 12.02
N TYR A 435 -19.07 -10.53 10.98
CA TYR A 435 -18.20 -11.41 10.18
C TYR A 435 -18.31 -11.22 8.66
N THR A 436 -18.99 -10.18 8.17
CA THR A 436 -18.94 -9.82 6.75
C THR A 436 -17.65 -9.06 6.44
N PRO A 437 -16.75 -9.60 5.59
CA PRO A 437 -15.47 -8.96 5.30
C PRO A 437 -15.64 -7.72 4.43
N GLN A 438 -14.79 -6.70 4.62
CA GLN A 438 -14.85 -5.45 3.86
C GLN A 438 -13.78 -5.34 2.76
N GLY A 439 -12.96 -6.37 2.58
CA GLY A 439 -11.84 -6.38 1.64
C GLY A 439 -10.57 -5.77 2.24
N ALA A 440 -10.51 -5.69 3.57
CA ALA A 440 -9.34 -5.22 4.29
C ALA A 440 -8.37 -6.37 4.51
N SER A 441 -7.08 -6.16 4.22
CA SER A 441 -6.04 -7.14 4.48
C SER A 441 -5.11 -6.59 5.56
N LEU A 442 -4.92 -7.33 6.65
CA LEU A 442 -3.97 -6.94 7.71
C LEU A 442 -2.52 -7.12 7.23
N LYS A 443 -2.08 -6.25 6.30
CA LYS A 443 -0.76 -6.26 5.63
C LYS A 443 -0.38 -7.65 5.08
N ASN A 444 -1.31 -8.28 4.35
CA ASN A 444 -1.18 -9.63 3.77
C ASN A 444 -1.04 -10.77 4.80
N MET A 445 -1.54 -10.59 6.03
CA MET A 445 -1.69 -11.69 6.98
C MET A 445 -2.70 -12.71 6.45
N ARG A 446 -2.27 -13.97 6.33
CA ARG A 446 -3.16 -15.07 5.93
C ARG A 446 -4.01 -15.49 7.11
N TYR A 447 -5.28 -15.81 6.85
CA TYR A 447 -6.20 -16.27 7.88
C TYR A 447 -5.67 -17.53 8.57
N SER A 448 -5.23 -18.52 7.78
CA SER A 448 -4.70 -19.79 8.28
C SER A 448 -3.43 -19.59 9.12
N TRP A 449 -2.59 -18.61 8.79
CA TRP A 449 -1.39 -18.33 9.56
C TRP A 449 -1.76 -17.82 10.94
N PHE A 450 -2.63 -16.81 11.02
CA PHE A 450 -3.06 -16.23 12.28
C PHE A 450 -3.66 -17.27 13.23
N VAL A 451 -4.54 -18.14 12.73
CA VAL A 451 -5.20 -19.22 13.51
C VAL A 451 -4.20 -20.22 14.09
N HIS A 452 -3.03 -20.39 13.46
CA HIS A 452 -2.05 -21.44 13.80
C HIS A 452 -0.73 -20.89 14.38
N LEU A 453 -0.55 -19.57 14.45
CA LEU A 453 0.61 -18.97 15.10
C LEU A 453 0.60 -19.29 16.59
N GLU A 454 1.73 -19.75 17.09
CA GLU A 454 1.97 -19.96 18.52
C GLU A 454 2.56 -18.67 19.13
N MET A 455 2.18 -18.36 20.37
CA MET A 455 2.75 -17.27 21.18
C MET A 455 4.28 -17.28 21.13
N PRO A 456 4.97 -16.13 21.24
CA PRO A 456 6.44 -16.08 21.14
C PRO A 456 7.12 -17.12 22.03
N TRP A 457 6.55 -17.30 23.23
CA TRP A 457 6.94 -18.29 24.23
C TRP A 457 5.92 -19.43 24.32
N GLY A 458 6.38 -20.67 24.16
CA GLY A 458 5.55 -21.86 24.29
C GLY A 458 4.77 -22.24 23.02
N THR A 459 3.81 -23.13 23.20
CA THR A 459 3.01 -23.74 22.13
C THR A 459 1.55 -23.33 22.15
N ARG A 460 1.14 -22.48 23.10
CA ARG A 460 -0.21 -21.90 23.14
C ARG A 460 -0.41 -21.03 21.90
N ARG A 461 -1.59 -21.13 21.27
CA ARG A 461 -1.90 -20.34 20.07
C ARG A 461 -2.06 -18.86 20.41
N LEU A 462 -1.63 -17.98 19.52
CA LEU A 462 -1.93 -16.54 19.61
C LEU A 462 -3.44 -16.30 19.47
N ALA A 463 -4.09 -17.04 18.57
CA ALA A 463 -5.53 -17.02 18.36
C ALA A 463 -6.34 -17.81 19.40
N ASP A 464 -5.74 -18.15 20.54
CA ASP A 464 -6.46 -18.76 21.66
C ASP A 464 -7.45 -17.73 22.25
N PRO A 465 -8.74 -18.06 22.43
CA PRO A 465 -9.74 -17.13 22.93
C PRO A 465 -9.36 -16.41 24.23
N ASP A 466 -8.74 -17.10 25.19
CA ASP A 466 -8.40 -16.46 26.47
C ASP A 466 -7.21 -15.51 26.30
N VAL A 467 -6.29 -15.82 25.39
CA VAL A 467 -5.18 -14.90 25.04
C VAL A 467 -5.74 -13.64 24.39
N LEU A 468 -6.66 -13.79 23.43
CA LEU A 468 -7.25 -12.67 22.71
C LEU A 468 -8.12 -11.79 23.60
N ARG A 469 -8.89 -12.36 24.54
CA ARG A 469 -9.68 -11.58 25.51
C ARG A 469 -8.80 -10.68 26.37
N ARG A 470 -7.61 -11.15 26.73
CA ARG A 470 -6.63 -10.36 27.48
C ARG A 470 -6.03 -9.22 26.66
N TYR A 471 -6.12 -9.21 25.34
CA TYR A 471 -5.80 -8.03 24.52
C TYR A 471 -6.97 -7.04 24.40
N GLY A 472 -8.07 -7.26 25.13
CA GLY A 472 -9.26 -6.41 25.09
C GLY A 472 -10.25 -6.76 23.98
N PHE A 473 -9.97 -7.80 23.18
CA PHE A 473 -10.91 -8.27 22.18
C PHE A 473 -12.10 -9.01 22.79
N ILE A 474 -13.24 -8.94 22.09
CA ILE A 474 -14.42 -9.73 22.42
C ILE A 474 -14.33 -11.04 21.64
N VAL A 475 -14.35 -12.18 22.34
CA VAL A 475 -14.33 -13.51 21.72
C VAL A 475 -15.53 -14.30 22.22
N ASP A 476 -16.48 -14.52 21.32
CA ASP A 476 -17.68 -15.31 21.56
C ASP A 476 -17.44 -16.81 21.35
N ARG A 477 -18.47 -17.63 21.56
CA ARG A 477 -18.45 -19.04 21.17
C ARG A 477 -18.34 -19.18 19.65
N PRO A 478 -17.82 -20.30 19.12
CA PRO A 478 -17.77 -20.53 17.67
C PRO A 478 -19.18 -20.51 17.05
N THR A 479 -19.28 -19.97 15.85
CA THR A 479 -20.51 -19.94 15.03
C THR A 479 -20.21 -20.46 13.62
N ALA A 480 -21.24 -20.62 12.78
CA ALA A 480 -21.03 -21.00 11.38
C ALA A 480 -20.20 -19.95 10.60
N ALA A 481 -20.36 -18.67 10.91
CA ALA A 481 -19.59 -17.59 10.28
C ALA A 481 -18.18 -17.44 10.89
N ASN A 482 -17.96 -17.90 12.12
CA ASN A 482 -16.69 -17.85 12.83
C ASN A 482 -16.30 -19.19 13.46
N PRO A 483 -15.99 -20.22 12.64
CA PRO A 483 -15.69 -21.56 13.13
C PRO A 483 -14.35 -21.65 13.87
N ALA A 484 -13.41 -20.72 13.61
CA ALA A 484 -12.12 -20.68 14.28
C ALA A 484 -12.14 -19.91 15.61
N GLN A 485 -13.31 -19.40 16.02
CA GLN A 485 -13.49 -18.67 17.28
C GLN A 485 -12.57 -17.44 17.40
N LEU A 486 -12.43 -16.68 16.31
CA LEU A 486 -11.68 -15.42 16.31
C LEU A 486 -12.49 -14.29 16.97
N PRO A 487 -11.86 -13.14 17.28
CA PRO A 487 -12.58 -12.00 17.84
C PRO A 487 -13.75 -11.53 16.98
N VAL A 488 -14.73 -10.89 17.61
CA VAL A 488 -15.74 -10.10 16.89
C VAL A 488 -15.02 -9.12 15.98
N GLY A 489 -15.43 -9.09 14.71
CA GLY A 489 -14.81 -8.26 13.69
C GLY A 489 -13.62 -8.87 12.95
N PHE A 490 -13.16 -10.07 13.32
CA PHE A 490 -12.13 -10.79 12.57
C PHE A 490 -12.81 -11.75 11.60
N ALA A 491 -12.75 -11.43 10.31
CA ALA A 491 -13.33 -12.20 9.23
C ALA A 491 -12.23 -12.73 8.28
N LYS A 492 -12.64 -13.29 7.15
CA LYS A 492 -11.74 -13.65 6.06
C LYS A 492 -12.34 -13.30 4.72
N HIS A 493 -11.48 -13.00 3.76
CA HIS A 493 -11.86 -12.95 2.36
C HIS A 493 -10.74 -13.55 1.50
N PHE A 494 -11.10 -13.95 0.29
CA PHE A 494 -10.15 -14.45 -0.68
C PHE A 494 -9.45 -13.30 -1.41
N ASP A 495 -8.15 -13.14 -1.21
CA ASP A 495 -7.33 -12.19 -1.98
C ASP A 495 -6.91 -12.87 -3.30
N ARG A 496 -7.41 -12.36 -4.42
CA ARG A 496 -7.13 -12.91 -5.77
C ARG A 496 -5.67 -12.79 -6.20
N GLN A 497 -4.93 -11.82 -5.67
CA GLN A 497 -3.51 -11.64 -6.00
C GLN A 497 -2.62 -12.62 -5.24
N LEU A 498 -2.98 -12.93 -4.00
CA LEU A 498 -2.31 -13.94 -3.19
C LEU A 498 -2.82 -15.36 -3.45
N ASN A 499 -4.02 -15.49 -4.03
CA ASN A 499 -4.74 -16.74 -4.24
C ASN A 499 -4.94 -17.51 -2.92
N GLU A 500 -5.21 -16.78 -1.83
CA GLU A 500 -5.32 -17.30 -0.47
C GLU A 500 -6.36 -16.52 0.34
N GLU A 501 -6.91 -17.17 1.37
CA GLU A 501 -7.75 -16.51 2.38
C GLU A 501 -6.89 -15.63 3.29
N VAL A 502 -7.17 -14.34 3.31
CA VAL A 502 -6.51 -13.36 4.18
C VAL A 502 -7.38 -12.99 5.37
N LEU A 503 -6.73 -12.59 6.46
CA LEU A 503 -7.41 -12.08 7.64
C LEU A 503 -7.94 -10.68 7.36
N ASP A 504 -9.26 -10.52 7.50
CA ASP A 504 -9.99 -9.26 7.32
C ASP A 504 -10.43 -8.71 8.66
N ILE A 505 -10.29 -7.39 8.83
CA ILE A 505 -10.73 -6.67 10.02
C ILE A 505 -11.92 -5.80 9.62
N THR A 506 -13.07 -6.08 10.21
CA THR A 506 -14.33 -5.41 9.90
C THR A 506 -14.64 -4.28 10.89
N CYS A 507 -15.59 -3.41 10.56
CA CYS A 507 -16.09 -2.35 11.45
C CYS A 507 -16.43 -2.87 12.86
N ALA A 508 -16.93 -4.10 12.98
CA ALA A 508 -17.36 -4.67 14.25
C ALA A 508 -16.22 -4.86 15.26
N ALA A 509 -14.96 -4.91 14.82
CA ALA A 509 -13.80 -5.01 15.72
C ALA A 509 -13.71 -3.79 16.65
N CYS A 510 -13.95 -2.59 16.09
CA CYS A 510 -13.88 -1.32 16.81
C CYS A 510 -15.25 -0.88 17.35
N HIS A 511 -16.33 -1.25 16.67
CA HIS A 511 -17.70 -0.80 16.92
C HIS A 511 -18.60 -1.89 17.51
N THR A 512 -18.02 -2.81 18.30
CA THR A 512 -18.79 -3.67 19.20
C THR A 512 -18.20 -3.59 20.60
N GLY A 513 -19.05 -3.23 21.57
CA GLY A 513 -18.67 -3.06 22.96
C GLY A 513 -19.09 -4.21 23.87
N GLN A 514 -18.52 -4.21 25.08
CA GLN A 514 -18.94 -5.08 26.17
C GLN A 514 -18.83 -4.32 27.49
N LEU A 515 -19.86 -4.47 28.33
CA LEU A 515 -19.84 -4.06 29.73
C LEU A 515 -19.92 -5.29 30.62
N ASN A 516 -19.23 -5.27 31.75
CA ASN A 516 -19.33 -6.30 32.78
C ASN A 516 -20.10 -5.73 33.97
N VAL A 517 -21.08 -6.49 34.42
CA VAL A 517 -21.97 -6.13 35.53
C VAL A 517 -21.96 -7.25 36.55
N THR A 518 -21.62 -6.91 37.79
CA THR A 518 -21.67 -7.86 38.91
C THR A 518 -22.90 -7.57 39.77
N ARG A 519 -23.85 -8.51 39.82
CA ARG A 519 -25.06 -8.42 40.65
C ARG A 519 -25.31 -9.76 41.35
N ASN A 520 -25.60 -9.72 42.66
CA ASN A 520 -25.86 -10.91 43.48
C ASN A 520 -24.74 -11.97 43.38
N GLY A 521 -23.48 -11.54 43.29
CA GLY A 521 -22.32 -12.43 43.16
C GLY A 521 -22.14 -13.07 41.77
N ARG A 522 -22.99 -12.75 40.79
CA ARG A 522 -22.89 -13.22 39.41
C ARG A 522 -22.41 -12.10 38.50
N ARG A 523 -21.38 -12.36 37.71
CA ARG A 523 -20.81 -11.41 36.74
C ARG A 523 -21.32 -11.71 35.34
N THR A 524 -22.00 -10.75 34.73
CA THR A 524 -22.62 -10.87 33.40
C THR A 524 -21.94 -9.92 32.42
N ALA A 525 -21.50 -10.45 31.29
CA ALA A 525 -21.00 -9.67 30.17
C ALA A 525 -22.17 -9.27 29.25
N VAL A 526 -22.46 -7.97 29.17
CA VAL A 526 -23.51 -7.41 28.31
C VAL A 526 -22.87 -6.94 27.00
N ARG A 527 -23.29 -7.51 25.87
CA ARG A 527 -22.84 -7.10 24.54
C ARG A 527 -23.55 -5.81 24.12
N ILE A 528 -22.80 -4.85 23.60
CA ILE A 528 -23.33 -3.59 23.08
C ILE A 528 -23.04 -3.54 21.58
N ASP A 529 -24.02 -3.93 20.78
CA ASP A 529 -23.91 -3.91 19.33
C ASP A 529 -23.83 -2.46 18.84
N GLY A 530 -22.82 -2.17 18.00
CA GLY A 530 -22.55 -0.82 17.54
C GLY A 530 -21.93 0.11 18.59
N GLY A 531 -21.55 -0.40 19.78
CA GLY A 531 -20.87 0.36 20.84
C GLY A 531 -19.34 0.35 20.73
N PRO A 532 -18.62 1.16 21.52
CA PRO A 532 -17.16 1.21 21.48
C PRO A 532 -16.51 -0.08 22.00
N ALA A 533 -15.56 -0.63 21.26
CA ALA A 533 -14.68 -1.68 21.75
C ALA A 533 -13.64 -1.13 22.75
N LEU A 534 -13.08 -1.99 23.60
CA LEU A 534 -12.10 -1.62 24.63
C LEU A 534 -10.70 -2.21 24.36
N HIS A 535 -10.34 -2.50 23.11
CA HIS A 535 -9.00 -3.00 22.79
C HIS A 535 -8.02 -1.87 22.47
N ALA A 536 -6.72 -2.12 22.62
CA ALA A 536 -5.62 -1.22 22.21
C ALA A 536 -4.94 -1.76 20.93
N PHE A 537 -5.72 -1.93 19.86
CA PHE A 537 -5.30 -2.64 18.64
C PHE A 537 -4.13 -1.97 17.91
N THR A 538 -4.02 -0.66 18.00
CA THR A 538 -3.03 0.15 17.28
C THR A 538 -1.83 0.56 18.14
N ASP A 539 -1.76 0.10 19.39
CA ASP A 539 -0.63 0.35 20.27
C ASP A 539 0.61 -0.41 19.81
N ALA A 540 1.73 0.30 19.75
CA ALA A 540 3.00 -0.20 19.21
C ALA A 540 3.99 -0.64 20.32
N ASP A 541 3.64 -0.45 21.59
CA ASP A 541 4.49 -0.84 22.70
C ASP A 541 4.60 -2.37 22.84
N PHE A 542 5.79 -2.85 23.19
CA PHE A 542 6.03 -4.29 23.34
C PHE A 542 5.08 -4.92 24.36
N GLY A 543 4.56 -6.10 24.01
CA GLY A 543 3.57 -6.79 24.83
C GLY A 543 2.12 -6.46 24.48
N HIS A 544 1.84 -5.48 23.62
CA HIS A 544 0.53 -5.29 22.98
C HIS A 544 0.34 -6.21 21.77
N PHE A 545 -0.90 -6.31 21.28
CA PHE A 545 -1.31 -7.34 20.31
C PHE A 545 -0.47 -7.38 19.02
N VAL A 546 -0.30 -6.24 18.33
CA VAL A 546 0.42 -6.21 17.05
C VAL A 546 1.91 -6.54 17.22
N PRO A 547 2.66 -5.93 18.17
CA PRO A 547 4.03 -6.35 18.48
C PRO A 547 4.15 -7.84 18.84
N THR A 548 3.26 -8.37 19.68
CA THR A 548 3.27 -9.81 20.03
C THR A 548 2.99 -10.71 18.84
N MET A 549 2.09 -10.31 17.93
CA MET A 549 1.86 -11.03 16.67
C MET A 549 3.12 -11.06 15.80
N VAL A 550 3.84 -9.93 15.70
CA VAL A 550 5.10 -9.85 14.95
C VAL A 550 6.18 -10.73 15.60
N SER A 551 6.31 -10.71 16.92
CA SER A 551 7.22 -11.60 17.65
C SER A 551 6.84 -13.07 17.54
N ALA A 552 5.55 -13.40 17.48
CA ALA A 552 5.06 -14.76 17.26
C ALA A 552 5.47 -15.27 15.87
N MET A 553 5.33 -14.43 14.83
CA MET A 553 5.82 -14.74 13.49
C MET A 553 7.35 -14.87 13.46
N ALA A 554 8.07 -13.93 14.07
CA ALA A 554 9.53 -13.89 14.05
C ALA A 554 10.15 -15.09 14.80
N SER A 555 9.63 -15.43 15.97
CA SER A 555 9.99 -16.65 16.72
C SER A 555 9.67 -17.91 15.92
N THR A 556 8.52 -17.96 15.24
CA THR A 556 8.17 -19.08 14.35
C THR A 556 9.14 -19.21 13.19
N ALA A 557 9.56 -18.10 12.57
CA ALA A 557 10.52 -18.10 11.48
C ALA A 557 11.96 -18.43 11.94
N ALA A 558 12.32 -18.09 13.18
CA ALA A 558 13.67 -18.30 13.70
C ALA A 558 13.87 -19.70 14.31
N ASN A 559 12.84 -20.29 14.92
CA ASN A 559 12.92 -21.58 15.60
C ASN A 559 12.51 -22.74 14.66
N PRO A 560 13.43 -23.65 14.27
CA PRO A 560 13.13 -24.73 13.32
C PRO A 560 12.02 -25.69 13.78
N MET A 561 11.93 -25.98 15.09
CA MET A 561 10.91 -26.88 15.64
C MET A 561 9.53 -26.24 15.59
N LYS A 562 9.46 -24.95 15.95
CA LYS A 562 8.23 -24.14 15.87
C LYS A 562 7.78 -24.00 14.42
N PHE A 563 8.72 -23.67 13.52
CA PHE A 563 8.44 -23.59 12.09
C PHE A 563 7.94 -24.90 11.52
N SER A 564 8.49 -26.04 11.92
CA SER A 564 8.04 -27.36 11.43
C SER A 564 6.59 -27.65 11.83
N ARG A 565 6.20 -27.38 13.09
CA ARG A 565 4.80 -27.54 13.53
C ARG A 565 3.86 -26.62 12.77
N PHE A 566 4.22 -25.34 12.64
CA PHE A 566 3.48 -24.35 11.86
C PHE A 566 3.33 -24.80 10.39
N ALA A 567 4.44 -25.13 9.73
CA ALA A 567 4.46 -25.50 8.31
C ALA A 567 3.64 -26.76 8.02
N ARG A 568 3.64 -27.78 8.90
CA ARG A 568 2.78 -28.96 8.73
C ARG A 568 1.30 -28.62 8.79
N LYS A 569 0.91 -27.69 9.64
CA LYS A 569 -0.49 -27.25 9.75
C LYS A 569 -0.94 -26.40 8.55
N ILE A 570 -0.04 -25.58 7.99
CA ILE A 570 -0.35 -24.71 6.85
C ILE A 570 -0.31 -25.46 5.51
N LEU A 571 0.70 -26.30 5.30
CA LEU A 571 0.92 -26.98 4.01
C LEU A 571 0.16 -28.31 3.90
N GLY A 572 -0.22 -28.93 5.04
CA GLY A 572 -0.89 -30.23 5.05
C GLY A 572 -0.07 -31.28 4.27
N GLU A 573 -0.69 -31.89 3.27
CA GLU A 573 -0.08 -32.90 2.39
C GLU A 573 1.09 -32.35 1.55
N GLN A 574 1.17 -31.03 1.34
CA GLN A 574 2.25 -30.37 0.58
C GLN A 574 3.53 -30.18 1.41
N TYR A 575 3.56 -30.65 2.66
CA TYR A 575 4.77 -30.68 3.48
C TYR A 575 5.58 -31.96 3.16
N PRO A 576 6.90 -31.85 2.89
CA PRO A 576 7.77 -30.70 3.14
C PRO A 576 8.00 -29.75 1.95
N ASP A 577 7.47 -30.04 0.78
CA ASP A 577 7.86 -29.42 -0.50
C ASP A 577 7.59 -27.89 -0.58
N GLY A 578 6.63 -27.37 0.20
CA GLY A 578 6.33 -25.93 0.29
C GLY A 578 7.06 -25.14 1.40
N ARG A 579 7.86 -25.79 2.26
CA ARG A 579 8.29 -25.18 3.54
C ARG A 579 9.19 -23.95 3.38
N TRP A 580 10.08 -23.93 2.38
CA TRP A 580 11.01 -22.82 2.18
C TRP A 580 10.30 -21.58 1.62
N GLU A 581 9.32 -21.80 0.76
CA GLU A 581 8.49 -20.73 0.23
C GLU A 581 7.61 -20.14 1.33
N LEU A 582 6.97 -20.97 2.16
CA LEU A 582 6.24 -20.51 3.33
C LEU A 582 7.12 -19.68 4.26
N HIS A 583 8.35 -20.12 4.52
CA HIS A 583 9.33 -19.39 5.34
C HIS A 583 9.68 -18.02 4.73
N ARG A 584 9.91 -17.98 3.42
CA ARG A 584 10.21 -16.76 2.67
C ARG A 584 9.05 -15.77 2.73
N GLN A 585 7.83 -16.25 2.54
CA GLN A 585 6.62 -15.42 2.59
C GLN A 585 6.35 -14.90 4.02
N LEU A 586 6.50 -15.75 5.05
CA LEU A 586 6.37 -15.35 6.45
C LEU A 586 7.39 -14.25 6.81
N ARG A 587 8.64 -14.40 6.37
CA ARG A 587 9.67 -13.35 6.50
C ARG A 587 9.31 -12.07 5.74
N GLY A 588 8.58 -12.17 4.63
CA GLY A 588 8.07 -11.01 3.90
C GLY A 588 7.10 -10.19 4.75
N VAL A 589 6.10 -10.85 5.33
CA VAL A 589 5.11 -10.20 6.22
C VAL A 589 5.80 -9.57 7.44
N ILE A 590 6.75 -10.28 8.08
CA ILE A 590 7.54 -9.73 9.21
C ILE A 590 8.25 -8.43 8.81
N ARG A 591 8.88 -8.39 7.62
CA ARG A 591 9.58 -7.18 7.15
C ARG A 591 8.63 -6.01 6.91
N THR A 592 7.41 -6.27 6.40
CA THR A 592 6.40 -5.23 6.21
C THR A 592 6.03 -4.57 7.54
N PHE A 593 5.69 -5.37 8.56
CA PHE A 593 5.39 -4.82 9.90
C PHE A 593 6.59 -4.11 10.52
N ALA A 594 7.79 -4.69 10.44
CA ALA A 594 9.00 -4.07 10.98
C ALA A 594 9.32 -2.73 10.30
N GLY A 595 9.09 -2.60 9.00
CA GLY A 595 9.29 -1.35 8.25
C GLY A 595 8.33 -0.24 8.67
N VAL A 596 7.06 -0.57 8.90
CA VAL A 596 6.05 0.37 9.42
C VAL A 596 6.45 0.83 10.83
N ALA A 597 6.68 -0.09 11.75
CA ALA A 597 7.05 0.23 13.14
C ALA A 597 8.35 1.08 13.21
N TRP A 598 9.34 0.76 12.36
CA TRP A 598 10.55 1.56 12.25
C TRP A 598 10.27 2.99 11.78
N THR A 599 9.41 3.14 10.76
CA THR A 599 9.04 4.46 10.21
C THR A 599 8.29 5.29 11.24
N GLU A 600 7.30 4.71 11.89
CA GLU A 600 6.52 5.37 12.95
C GLU A 600 7.41 5.85 14.10
N LYS A 601 8.30 4.98 14.58
CA LYS A 601 9.20 5.30 15.71
C LYS A 601 10.27 6.33 15.34
N THR A 602 10.95 6.16 14.20
CA THR A 602 12.03 7.08 13.78
C THR A 602 11.53 8.46 13.42
N ARG A 603 10.28 8.59 12.98
CA ARG A 603 9.65 9.87 12.64
C ARG A 603 8.80 10.46 13.77
N GLY A 604 8.59 9.72 14.86
CA GLY A 604 7.75 10.15 15.98
C GLY A 604 6.32 10.46 15.55
N LEU A 605 5.73 9.62 14.68
CA LEU A 605 4.43 9.90 14.08
C LEU A 605 3.28 9.88 15.09
N TYR A 606 3.37 9.05 16.12
CA TYR A 606 2.31 8.87 17.13
C TYR A 606 2.87 9.11 18.54
N PRO A 607 3.07 10.37 18.95
CA PRO A 607 3.69 10.70 20.24
C PRO A 607 2.74 10.53 21.43
N THR A 608 1.43 10.56 21.22
CA THR A 608 0.42 10.30 22.25
C THR A 608 0.04 8.82 22.19
N GLN A 609 0.20 8.10 23.30
CA GLN A 609 -0.27 6.72 23.39
C GLN A 609 -1.80 6.69 23.32
N GLU A 610 -2.34 5.92 22.39
CA GLU A 610 -3.78 5.88 22.12
C GLU A 610 -4.54 5.13 23.23
N GLY A 611 -3.94 4.07 23.77
CA GLY A 611 -4.51 3.28 24.85
C GLY A 611 -5.74 2.46 24.42
N TYR A 612 -6.57 2.09 25.40
CA TYR A 612 -7.72 1.21 25.18
C TYR A 612 -8.97 1.96 24.71
N GLY A 613 -9.62 1.42 23.66
CA GLY A 613 -10.89 1.95 23.12
C GLY A 613 -10.78 3.23 22.29
N ARG A 614 -9.55 3.61 21.93
CA ARG A 614 -9.26 4.82 21.15
C ARG A 614 -8.21 4.58 20.09
N THR A 615 -8.22 5.42 19.05
CA THR A 615 -7.17 5.46 18.02
C THR A 615 -7.22 6.81 17.30
N ASP A 616 -6.08 7.31 16.81
CA ASP A 616 -6.03 8.46 15.90
C ASP A 616 -6.28 7.99 14.46
N ALA A 617 -7.52 7.57 14.21
CA ALA A 617 -7.92 6.94 12.95
C ALA A 617 -7.59 7.80 11.74
N LEU A 618 -7.88 9.11 11.79
CA LEU A 618 -7.68 10.02 10.67
C LEU A 618 -6.19 10.21 10.34
N ALA A 619 -5.34 10.40 11.34
CA ALA A 619 -3.90 10.51 11.10
C ALA A 619 -3.31 9.18 10.62
N ARG A 620 -3.76 8.04 11.16
CA ARG A 620 -3.33 6.70 10.71
C ARG A 620 -3.74 6.41 9.28
N ILE A 621 -4.98 6.70 8.90
CA ILE A 621 -5.48 6.60 7.53
C ILE A 621 -4.61 7.48 6.62
N SER A 622 -4.44 8.76 6.97
CA SER A 622 -3.67 9.71 6.16
C SER A 622 -2.21 9.25 5.97
N ASN A 623 -1.52 8.88 7.05
CA ASN A 623 -0.13 8.43 6.98
C ASN A 623 0.00 7.11 6.21
N THR A 624 -0.96 6.20 6.32
CA THR A 624 -0.97 4.97 5.53
C THR A 624 -1.22 5.28 4.05
N VAL A 625 -2.25 6.08 3.72
CA VAL A 625 -2.62 6.40 2.33
C VAL A 625 -1.53 7.22 1.64
N PHE A 626 -1.12 8.33 2.24
CA PHE A 626 -0.27 9.32 1.58
C PHE A 626 1.21 9.20 1.96
N GLY A 627 1.53 8.67 3.14
CA GLY A 627 2.90 8.47 3.62
C GLY A 627 3.49 7.14 3.13
N ASP A 628 2.91 6.02 3.58
CA ASP A 628 3.40 4.67 3.27
C ASP A 628 3.26 4.34 1.78
N ASN A 629 2.13 4.70 1.17
CA ASN A 629 1.74 4.24 -0.17
C ASN A 629 1.93 5.30 -1.28
N LEU A 630 2.42 6.50 -0.97
CA LEU A 630 2.61 7.56 -1.96
C LEU A 630 3.93 8.31 -1.82
N ASP A 631 4.11 9.09 -0.75
CA ASP A 631 5.35 9.84 -0.51
C ASP A 631 5.60 10.10 0.99
N SER A 632 6.83 9.84 1.43
CA SER A 632 7.25 10.10 2.80
C SER A 632 7.23 11.58 3.23
N GLN A 633 7.06 12.54 2.32
CA GLN A 633 6.84 13.95 2.68
C GLN A 633 5.43 14.20 3.26
N ASN A 634 4.48 13.31 2.99
CA ASN A 634 3.08 13.47 3.41
C ASN A 634 2.80 12.97 4.84
N TYR A 635 3.81 12.46 5.56
CA TYR A 635 3.62 12.06 6.94
C TYR A 635 3.31 13.27 7.82
N ALA A 636 2.25 13.15 8.63
CA ALA A 636 1.88 14.11 9.66
C ALA A 636 1.89 13.44 11.04
N VAL A 637 2.01 14.27 12.08
CA VAL A 637 1.92 13.80 13.47
C VAL A 637 0.46 13.49 13.81
N GLY A 638 0.20 12.27 14.28
CA GLY A 638 -1.05 11.84 14.88
C GLY A 638 -0.99 11.92 16.40
N ASN A 639 -1.43 13.04 16.96
CA ASN A 639 -1.47 13.33 18.39
C ASN A 639 -2.90 13.58 18.90
N ALA A 640 -3.89 12.98 18.25
CA ALA A 640 -5.30 13.23 18.50
C ALA A 640 -6.14 11.93 18.55
N PRO A 641 -5.84 10.99 19.47
CA PRO A 641 -6.62 9.77 19.61
C PRO A 641 -8.08 10.07 19.96
N VAL A 642 -9.01 9.42 19.25
CA VAL A 642 -10.45 9.53 19.48
C VAL A 642 -11.03 8.18 19.90
N SER A 643 -12.06 8.20 20.75
CA SER A 643 -12.83 7.01 21.13
C SER A 643 -13.62 6.49 19.95
N PHE A 644 -13.79 5.17 19.83
CA PHE A 644 -14.65 4.61 18.77
C PHE A 644 -16.10 5.13 18.93
N PRO A 645 -16.66 5.86 17.94
CA PRO A 645 -18.01 6.39 18.09
C PRO A 645 -19.06 5.27 17.98
N PRO A 646 -20.23 5.40 18.64
CA PRO A 646 -21.30 4.44 18.48
C PRO A 646 -21.96 4.56 17.10
N VAL A 647 -22.36 3.45 16.49
CA VAL A 647 -22.85 3.39 15.10
C VAL A 647 -24.36 3.16 14.95
N TRP A 648 -25.12 3.07 16.05
CA TRP A 648 -26.58 3.13 15.97
C TRP A 648 -27.07 4.53 15.57
N ASN A 649 -28.22 4.58 14.91
CA ASN A 649 -28.88 5.78 14.37
C ASN A 649 -28.06 6.59 13.34
N ILE A 650 -26.86 6.15 12.92
CA ILE A 650 -26.03 6.96 12.01
C ILE A 650 -26.68 7.18 10.63
N TRP A 651 -27.56 6.29 10.20
CA TRP A 651 -28.32 6.42 8.96
C TRP A 651 -29.39 7.52 9.01
N LYS A 652 -29.74 8.00 10.21
CA LYS A 652 -30.66 9.12 10.42
C LYS A 652 -29.94 10.46 10.38
N PHE A 653 -28.62 10.50 10.59
CA PHE A 653 -27.84 11.74 10.61
C PHE A 653 -27.47 12.19 9.19
N ASP A 654 -27.54 13.50 8.94
CA ASP A 654 -27.01 14.11 7.72
C ASP A 654 -25.47 14.03 7.61
N TRP A 655 -24.78 14.12 8.76
CA TRP A 655 -23.32 14.02 8.86
C TRP A 655 -22.82 13.09 9.99
N VAL A 656 -21.72 12.39 9.71
CA VAL A 656 -21.08 11.45 10.65
C VAL A 656 -19.59 11.73 10.86
N GLN A 657 -18.94 10.89 11.69
CA GLN A 657 -17.63 11.16 12.32
C GLN A 657 -17.66 12.33 13.32
N TYR A 658 -16.68 12.44 14.22
CA TYR A 658 -16.69 13.46 15.27
C TYR A 658 -16.71 14.89 14.74
N ASN A 659 -16.11 15.12 13.57
CA ASN A 659 -15.99 16.41 12.92
C ASN A 659 -17.03 16.64 11.80
N ALA A 660 -18.06 15.78 11.68
CA ALA A 660 -19.07 15.87 10.63
C ALA A 660 -18.46 15.94 9.22
N SER A 661 -17.46 15.11 8.92
CA SER A 661 -16.65 15.23 7.69
C SER A 661 -17.26 14.54 6.46
N VAL A 662 -18.17 13.59 6.68
CA VAL A 662 -18.76 12.74 5.62
C VAL A 662 -20.25 12.53 5.88
N SER A 663 -21.05 12.65 4.82
CA SER A 663 -22.50 12.46 4.81
C SER A 663 -22.90 11.13 4.15
N GLN A 664 -22.20 10.75 3.08
CA GLN A 664 -22.59 9.63 2.21
C GLN A 664 -22.10 8.27 2.76
N PRO A 665 -22.99 7.28 3.03
CA PRO A 665 -22.63 6.01 3.66
C PRO A 665 -21.53 5.19 2.98
N MET A 666 -21.57 5.01 1.65
CA MET A 666 -20.56 4.23 0.94
C MET A 666 -19.18 4.90 0.95
N ALA A 667 -19.12 6.22 0.82
CA ALA A 667 -17.90 7.01 0.89
C ALA A 667 -17.25 6.85 2.27
N ARG A 668 -18.05 6.93 3.35
CA ARG A 668 -17.60 6.63 4.72
C ARG A 668 -17.00 5.23 4.81
N ASN A 669 -17.73 4.22 4.35
CA ASN A 669 -17.33 2.82 4.45
C ASN A 669 -16.04 2.52 3.66
N ILE A 670 -15.87 3.11 2.47
CA ILE A 670 -14.63 2.99 1.69
C ILE A 670 -13.46 3.67 2.43
N GLY A 671 -13.67 4.87 3.00
CA GLY A 671 -12.67 5.57 3.80
C GLY A 671 -12.18 4.75 4.99
N GLU A 672 -13.11 4.14 5.73
CA GLU A 672 -12.81 3.23 6.84
C GLU A 672 -12.04 1.99 6.37
N ALA A 673 -12.48 1.37 5.26
CA ALA A 673 -11.79 0.21 4.69
C ALA A 673 -10.36 0.49 4.26
N MET A 674 -10.05 1.69 3.78
CA MET A 674 -8.65 2.08 3.53
C MET A 674 -7.83 2.10 4.82
N GLY A 675 -8.41 2.62 5.91
CA GLY A 675 -7.75 2.70 7.22
C GLY A 675 -7.37 1.38 7.84
N VAL A 676 -8.23 0.37 7.69
CA VAL A 676 -8.00 -0.97 8.26
C VAL A 676 -7.28 -1.93 7.31
N GLY A 677 -6.88 -1.47 6.12
CA GLY A 677 -5.93 -2.18 5.26
C GLY A 677 -6.49 -2.75 3.95
N SER A 678 -7.59 -2.21 3.42
CA SER A 678 -7.91 -2.45 2.00
C SER A 678 -6.76 -1.95 1.12
N ARG A 679 -6.47 -2.69 0.05
CA ARG A 679 -5.34 -2.42 -0.82
C ARG A 679 -5.80 -1.56 -1.97
N TYR A 680 -5.13 -0.45 -2.15
CA TYR A 680 -5.31 0.47 -3.27
C TYR A 680 -3.93 0.78 -3.84
N THR A 681 -3.83 0.87 -5.16
CA THR A 681 -2.56 1.19 -5.81
C THR A 681 -2.62 2.63 -6.30
N LEU A 682 -1.76 3.49 -5.75
CA LEU A 682 -1.69 4.92 -6.10
C LEU A 682 -0.60 5.20 -7.12
N VAL A 683 0.47 4.41 -7.06
CA VAL A 683 1.64 4.47 -7.93
C VAL A 683 2.05 3.06 -8.32
N ASP A 684 2.70 2.92 -9.47
CA ASP A 684 3.31 1.66 -9.84
C ASP A 684 4.45 1.28 -8.86
N ARG A 685 4.97 0.07 -9.02
CA ARG A 685 6.08 -0.44 -8.18
C ARG A 685 7.39 0.38 -8.28
N TYR A 686 7.47 1.36 -9.18
CA TYR A 686 8.59 2.28 -9.37
C TYR A 686 8.29 3.68 -8.85
N GLY A 687 7.14 3.89 -8.22
CA GLY A 687 6.73 5.14 -7.62
C GLY A 687 6.24 6.17 -8.64
N LYS A 688 5.85 5.74 -9.84
CA LYS A 688 5.25 6.57 -10.90
C LYS A 688 3.73 6.48 -10.93
N PRO A 689 3.04 7.50 -11.48
CA PRO A 689 1.61 7.41 -11.72
C PRO A 689 1.23 6.15 -12.50
N LEU A 690 0.17 5.48 -12.07
CA LEU A 690 -0.46 4.44 -12.88
C LEU A 690 -1.09 5.05 -14.15
N PRO A 691 -1.29 4.26 -15.23
CA PRO A 691 -2.20 4.64 -16.31
C PRO A 691 -3.58 5.02 -15.76
N ALA A 692 -4.24 6.00 -16.36
CA ALA A 692 -5.46 6.60 -15.82
C ALA A 692 -6.56 5.56 -15.53
N GLU A 693 -6.69 4.56 -16.40
CA GLU A 693 -7.63 3.43 -16.33
C GLU A 693 -7.31 2.38 -15.24
N GLN A 694 -6.11 2.45 -14.65
CA GLN A 694 -5.66 1.54 -13.59
C GLN A 694 -5.61 2.21 -12.22
N ARG A 695 -5.68 3.54 -12.14
CA ARG A 695 -5.62 4.30 -10.88
C ARG A 695 -6.80 3.94 -9.97
N PHE A 696 -6.57 3.98 -8.66
CA PHE A 696 -7.62 3.91 -7.63
C PHE A 696 -8.45 2.61 -7.63
N ARG A 697 -7.97 1.52 -8.23
CA ARG A 697 -8.55 0.19 -8.00
C ARG A 697 -8.25 -0.25 -6.58
N SER A 698 -9.27 -0.78 -5.91
CA SER A 698 -9.19 -1.23 -4.51
C SER A 698 -9.66 -2.67 -4.34
N THR A 699 -9.21 -3.34 -3.27
CA THR A 699 -9.75 -4.62 -2.80
C THR A 699 -11.05 -4.48 -2.03
N THR A 700 -11.54 -3.26 -1.81
CA THR A 700 -12.80 -2.99 -1.09
C THR A 700 -13.98 -3.76 -1.68
N LEU A 701 -14.74 -4.45 -0.83
CA LEU A 701 -15.90 -5.26 -1.21
C LEU A 701 -17.19 -4.45 -1.06
N VAL A 702 -17.53 -3.68 -2.08
CA VAL A 702 -18.65 -2.72 -2.08
C VAL A 702 -20.01 -3.34 -1.73
N GLU A 703 -20.29 -4.55 -2.22
CA GLU A 703 -21.51 -5.31 -1.91
C GLU A 703 -21.58 -5.72 -0.43
N ASN A 704 -20.44 -6.06 0.15
CA ASN A 704 -20.36 -6.40 1.56
C ASN A 704 -20.51 -5.16 2.45
N LEU A 705 -19.91 -4.04 2.06
CA LEU A 705 -20.11 -2.76 2.73
C LEU A 705 -21.58 -2.31 2.67
N HIS A 706 -22.25 -2.52 1.54
CA HIS A 706 -23.67 -2.24 1.41
C HIS A 706 -24.51 -3.15 2.33
N ARG A 707 -24.19 -4.45 2.41
CA ARG A 707 -24.84 -5.37 3.35
C ARG A 707 -24.67 -4.93 4.81
N ILE A 708 -23.46 -4.51 5.20
CA ILE A 708 -23.17 -3.99 6.54
C ILE A 708 -24.02 -2.75 6.81
N GLU A 709 -24.09 -1.81 5.87
CA GLU A 709 -24.90 -0.59 5.98
C GLU A 709 -26.40 -0.90 6.17
N LEU A 710 -26.97 -1.78 5.36
CA LEU A 710 -28.37 -2.20 5.50
C LEU A 710 -28.64 -2.88 6.85
N THR A 711 -27.66 -3.60 7.38
CA THR A 711 -27.74 -4.24 8.70
C THR A 711 -27.75 -3.18 9.81
N LEU A 712 -26.86 -2.18 9.72
CA LEU A 712 -26.78 -1.06 10.67
C LEU A 712 -28.04 -0.18 10.67
N ARG A 713 -28.77 -0.06 9.55
CA ARG A 713 -30.05 0.67 9.51
C ARG A 713 -31.09 0.14 10.49
N LYS A 714 -31.04 -1.17 10.79
CA LYS A 714 -31.96 -1.83 11.73
C LYS A 714 -31.50 -1.68 13.20
N LEU A 715 -30.24 -1.32 13.43
CA LEU A 715 -29.65 -1.26 14.75
C LEU A 715 -30.23 -0.11 15.57
N ARG A 716 -30.79 -0.46 16.72
CA ARG A 716 -31.35 0.47 17.70
C ARG A 716 -30.34 0.78 18.81
N PRO A 717 -30.43 1.95 19.46
CA PRO A 717 -29.66 2.23 20.67
C PRO A 717 -29.92 1.17 21.76
N PRO A 718 -28.93 0.82 22.59
CA PRO A 718 -29.11 -0.11 23.70
C PRO A 718 -30.04 0.47 24.76
N VAL A 719 -31.03 -0.33 25.17
CA VAL A 719 -31.95 -0.02 26.27
C VAL A 719 -31.30 -0.38 27.60
N TRP A 720 -31.52 0.43 28.64
CA TRP A 720 -31.03 0.16 29.98
C TRP A 720 -31.57 -1.17 30.54
N PRO A 721 -30.72 -2.18 30.80
CA PRO A 721 -31.17 -3.46 31.36
C PRO A 721 -31.40 -3.34 32.87
N GLY A 722 -32.56 -2.84 33.29
CA GLY A 722 -32.84 -2.58 34.71
C GLY A 722 -32.76 -3.81 35.63
N GLN A 723 -32.95 -5.01 35.07
CA GLN A 723 -32.75 -6.29 35.77
C GLN A 723 -31.27 -6.56 36.11
N LEU A 724 -30.32 -5.95 35.41
CA LEU A 724 -28.89 -6.05 35.68
C LEU A 724 -28.33 -4.81 36.38
N LEU A 725 -28.70 -3.62 35.92
CA LEU A 725 -28.08 -2.36 36.33
C LEU A 725 -28.88 -1.58 37.38
N GLY A 726 -30.06 -2.07 37.78
CA GLY A 726 -30.95 -1.41 38.73
C GLY A 726 -32.14 -0.73 38.04
N GLY A 727 -33.24 -0.59 38.78
CA GLY A 727 -34.45 0.08 38.30
C GLY A 727 -34.23 1.57 38.02
N ILE A 728 -35.17 2.16 37.28
CA ILE A 728 -35.18 3.59 36.95
C ILE A 728 -36.14 4.32 37.89
N ASP A 729 -35.68 5.44 38.45
CA ASP A 729 -36.52 6.38 39.19
C ASP A 729 -37.30 7.28 38.20
N ALA A 730 -38.60 7.02 38.07
CA ALA A 730 -39.44 7.68 37.08
C ALA A 730 -39.61 9.19 37.32
N GLU A 731 -39.73 9.63 38.58
CA GLU A 731 -39.87 11.06 38.91
C GLU A 731 -38.57 11.81 38.61
N LYS A 732 -37.44 11.21 38.99
CA LYS A 732 -36.11 11.75 38.71
C LYS A 732 -35.81 11.79 37.20
N ALA A 733 -36.20 10.76 36.45
CA ALA A 733 -36.06 10.74 34.99
C ALA A 733 -36.96 11.80 34.32
N ALA A 734 -38.18 12.02 34.81
CA ALA A 734 -39.06 13.07 34.31
C ALA A 734 -38.46 14.47 34.54
N ARG A 735 -37.93 14.73 35.76
CA ARG A 735 -37.19 15.96 36.06
C ARG A 735 -35.96 16.12 35.18
N GLY A 736 -35.23 15.02 34.95
CA GLY A 736 -34.08 14.98 34.05
C GLY A 736 -34.43 15.36 32.62
N LYS A 737 -35.58 14.92 32.12
CA LYS A 737 -36.08 15.27 30.78
C LYS A 737 -36.33 16.78 30.66
N GLU A 738 -36.92 17.43 31.67
CA GLU A 738 -37.11 18.89 31.67
C GLU A 738 -35.78 19.65 31.62
N LEU A 739 -34.81 19.24 32.45
CA LEU A 739 -33.48 19.82 32.48
C LEU A 739 -32.74 19.62 31.16
N PHE A 740 -32.84 18.41 30.59
CA PHE A 740 -32.23 18.09 29.29
C PHE A 740 -32.84 18.92 28.15
N ASN A 741 -34.16 19.08 28.13
CA ASN A 741 -34.85 19.94 27.16
C ASN A 741 -34.43 21.41 27.28
N THR A 742 -34.16 21.86 28.49
CA THR A 742 -33.76 23.25 28.77
C THR A 742 -32.30 23.52 28.38
N HIS A 743 -31.40 22.58 28.66
CA HIS A 743 -29.94 22.83 28.61
C HIS A 743 -29.20 22.08 27.51
N CYS A 744 -29.76 20.99 26.95
CA CYS A 744 -28.99 20.05 26.11
C CYS A 744 -29.56 19.90 24.70
N VAL A 745 -30.90 19.90 24.56
CA VAL A 745 -31.59 19.61 23.28
C VAL A 745 -31.20 20.55 22.14
N SER A 746 -30.89 21.82 22.43
CA SER A 746 -30.54 22.80 21.40
C SER A 746 -29.23 22.49 20.65
N CYS A 747 -28.38 21.63 21.23
CA CYS A 747 -27.17 21.11 20.60
C CYS A 747 -27.33 19.65 20.19
N HIS A 748 -27.84 18.79 21.07
CA HIS A 748 -27.88 17.33 20.86
C HIS A 748 -29.06 16.84 20.04
N GLY A 749 -30.11 17.63 19.86
CA GLY A 749 -31.28 17.24 19.09
C GLY A 749 -32.16 16.17 19.76
N PRO A 750 -32.89 15.36 18.97
CA PRO A 750 -32.89 15.33 17.50
C PRO A 750 -33.35 16.66 16.88
N HIS A 751 -32.82 17.02 15.71
CA HIS A 751 -33.28 18.15 14.91
C HIS A 751 -33.79 17.63 13.58
N ILE A 752 -35.10 17.39 13.47
CA ILE A 752 -35.68 16.74 12.30
C ILE A 752 -35.66 17.70 11.11
N ALA A 753 -35.11 17.27 9.98
CA ALA A 753 -35.05 18.06 8.77
C ALA A 753 -36.48 18.30 8.22
N PRO A 754 -36.83 19.56 7.89
CA PRO A 754 -38.00 19.87 7.09
C PRO A 754 -38.07 19.04 5.80
N PRO A 755 -39.26 18.66 5.30
CA PRO A 755 -39.39 17.86 4.08
C PRO A 755 -38.63 18.41 2.88
N ALA A 756 -38.61 19.73 2.71
CA ALA A 756 -37.86 20.39 1.65
C ALA A 756 -36.33 20.19 1.78
N LEU A 757 -35.78 20.32 3.00
CA LEU A 757 -34.35 20.07 3.25
C LEU A 757 -34.00 18.59 3.08
N LYS A 758 -34.87 17.68 3.56
CA LYS A 758 -34.69 16.22 3.33
C LYS A 758 -34.66 15.89 1.84
N ALA A 759 -35.57 16.46 1.04
CA ALA A 759 -35.60 16.27 -0.41
C ALA A 759 -34.35 16.80 -1.11
N THR A 760 -33.72 17.85 -0.57
CA THR A 760 -32.45 18.39 -1.09
C THR A 760 -31.26 17.46 -0.81
N TYR A 761 -31.09 16.99 0.42
CA TYR A 761 -29.87 16.30 0.83
C TYR A 761 -29.97 14.77 0.74
N ALA A 762 -31.15 14.19 0.99
CA ALA A 762 -31.40 12.76 0.99
C ALA A 762 -32.70 12.43 0.22
N PRO A 763 -32.77 12.71 -1.10
CA PRO A 763 -34.00 12.65 -1.90
C PRO A 763 -34.68 11.28 -1.94
N LEU A 764 -33.94 10.18 -1.70
CA LEU A 764 -34.51 8.84 -1.70
C LEU A 764 -34.96 8.36 -0.30
N LYS A 765 -34.86 9.21 0.73
CA LYS A 765 -35.55 8.95 2.00
C LYS A 765 -37.05 9.11 1.81
N THR A 766 -37.82 8.10 2.21
CA THR A 766 -39.28 8.14 2.17
C THR A 766 -39.84 9.14 3.18
N ALA A 767 -41.15 9.40 3.12
CA ALA A 767 -41.82 10.25 4.10
C ALA A 767 -41.61 9.77 5.54
N THR A 768 -41.57 8.44 5.75
CA THR A 768 -41.38 7.79 7.05
C THR A 768 -39.92 7.68 7.51
N ASP A 769 -38.96 7.89 6.61
CA ASP A 769 -37.55 7.91 6.98
C ASP A 769 -37.18 9.27 7.57
N PRO A 770 -36.67 9.34 8.82
CA PRO A 770 -36.22 10.60 9.39
C PRO A 770 -34.86 10.99 8.80
N GLU A 771 -34.67 12.30 8.68
CA GLU A 771 -33.37 12.95 8.48
C GLU A 771 -33.17 13.88 9.67
N TRP A 772 -32.07 13.72 10.40
CA TRP A 772 -31.72 14.49 11.58
C TRP A 772 -30.49 15.34 11.27
N ILE A 773 -30.67 16.65 11.35
CA ILE A 773 -29.65 17.65 11.11
C ILE A 773 -28.71 17.68 12.31
N VAL A 774 -27.46 17.34 12.09
CA VAL A 774 -26.43 17.38 13.11
C VAL A 774 -25.76 18.75 13.08
N ARG A 775 -26.08 19.58 14.06
CA ARG A 775 -25.47 20.89 14.21
C ARG A 775 -24.03 20.75 14.71
N THR A 776 -23.06 21.27 13.98
CA THR A 776 -21.67 21.35 14.47
C THR A 776 -21.49 22.52 15.44
N VAL A 777 -20.59 22.36 16.41
CA VAL A 777 -20.15 23.41 17.34
C VAL A 777 -18.64 23.61 17.14
N CYS A 778 -18.23 24.85 16.91
CA CYS A 778 -16.83 25.18 16.63
C CYS A 778 -15.94 24.81 17.82
N VAL A 779 -14.69 24.42 17.55
CA VAL A 779 -13.77 23.95 18.60
C VAL A 779 -13.53 25.01 19.70
N GLU A 780 -13.55 26.29 19.33
CA GLU A 780 -13.41 27.42 20.27
C GLU A 780 -14.63 27.56 21.19
N ASP A 781 -15.82 27.26 20.68
CA ASP A 781 -17.09 27.42 21.41
C ASP A 781 -17.34 26.24 22.35
N VAL A 782 -17.12 25.01 21.87
CA VAL A 782 -17.25 23.80 22.70
C VAL A 782 -16.05 23.60 23.63
N GLY A 783 -14.87 24.13 23.30
CA GLY A 783 -13.68 24.18 24.15
C GLY A 783 -13.05 22.84 24.50
N THR A 784 -13.51 21.73 23.91
CA THR A 784 -12.90 20.40 24.07
C THR A 784 -11.55 20.33 23.34
N ASP A 785 -10.79 19.25 23.52
CA ASP A 785 -9.50 19.09 22.82
C ASP A 785 -9.63 19.38 21.31
N PRO A 786 -8.86 20.30 20.74
CA PRO A 786 -9.05 20.73 19.35
C PRO A 786 -8.30 19.87 18.34
N ASN A 787 -7.39 18.98 18.78
CA ASN A 787 -6.35 18.43 17.92
C ASN A 787 -6.92 17.64 16.75
N THR A 788 -7.94 16.79 16.96
CA THR A 788 -8.44 15.94 15.87
C THR A 788 -9.08 16.78 14.75
N ALA A 789 -9.89 17.79 15.10
CA ALA A 789 -10.54 18.67 14.12
C ALA A 789 -9.54 19.63 13.44
N VAL A 790 -8.56 20.15 14.20
CA VAL A 790 -7.53 21.05 13.66
C VAL A 790 -6.52 20.31 12.78
N ASN A 791 -6.08 19.11 13.17
CA ASN A 791 -5.17 18.30 12.36
C ASN A 791 -5.83 17.91 11.03
N PHE A 792 -7.09 17.49 11.06
CA PHE A 792 -7.83 17.12 9.85
C PHE A 792 -7.99 18.27 8.85
N SER A 793 -8.18 19.50 9.36
CA SER A 793 -8.36 20.68 8.51
C SER A 793 -7.06 21.34 8.04
N ARG A 794 -5.97 21.20 8.79
CA ARG A 794 -4.70 21.90 8.50
C ARG A 794 -3.57 21.03 7.97
N ALA A 795 -3.61 19.71 8.20
CA ALA A 795 -2.62 18.82 7.62
C ALA A 795 -2.76 18.83 6.10
N MET A 796 -1.66 19.09 5.39
CA MET A 796 -1.65 19.18 3.93
C MET A 796 -0.87 17.99 3.36
N VAL A 797 -1.30 17.52 2.20
CA VAL A 797 -0.64 16.45 1.46
C VAL A 797 -0.40 16.88 0.01
N ASP A 798 0.68 16.35 -0.56
CA ASP A 798 1.02 16.41 -1.97
C ASP A 798 0.65 15.06 -2.61
N ILE A 799 -0.37 15.10 -3.47
CA ILE A 799 -0.86 13.93 -4.20
C ILE A 799 -0.42 13.90 -5.67
N THR A 800 0.44 14.81 -6.12
CA THR A 800 0.85 14.92 -7.53
C THR A 800 1.48 13.63 -8.08
N ARG A 801 2.10 12.83 -7.21
CA ARG A 801 2.70 11.53 -7.58
C ARG A 801 1.71 10.48 -8.05
N THR A 802 0.42 10.63 -7.73
CA THR A 802 -0.65 9.80 -8.30
C THR A 802 -0.87 10.08 -9.79
N GLY A 803 -0.28 11.17 -10.32
CA GLY A 803 -0.51 11.69 -11.65
C GLY A 803 -1.81 12.49 -11.79
N MET A 804 -2.45 12.83 -10.68
CA MET A 804 -3.60 13.72 -10.67
C MET A 804 -3.17 15.17 -10.91
N THR A 805 -3.89 15.81 -11.83
CA THR A 805 -3.80 17.23 -12.08
C THR A 805 -4.87 17.99 -11.30
N ALA A 806 -4.73 19.32 -11.21
CA ALA A 806 -5.79 20.17 -10.67
C ALA A 806 -7.09 20.04 -11.48
N GLU A 807 -6.99 19.85 -12.79
CA GLU A 807 -8.14 19.63 -13.67
C GLU A 807 -8.84 18.30 -13.36
N ASP A 808 -8.09 17.23 -13.09
CA ASP A 808 -8.67 15.95 -12.68
C ASP A 808 -9.46 16.09 -11.37
N LEU A 809 -8.88 16.76 -10.37
CA LEU A 809 -9.56 17.04 -9.10
C LEU A 809 -10.82 17.87 -9.27
N ARG A 810 -10.74 18.94 -10.08
CA ARG A 810 -11.90 19.78 -10.41
C ARG A 810 -12.99 18.97 -11.08
N ARG A 811 -12.65 18.12 -12.05
CA ARG A 811 -13.64 17.26 -12.74
C ARG A 811 -14.33 16.29 -11.79
N VAL A 812 -13.62 15.71 -10.81
CA VAL A 812 -14.22 14.86 -9.79
C VAL A 812 -15.15 15.68 -8.90
N ALA A 813 -14.68 16.81 -8.38
CA ALA A 813 -15.44 17.68 -7.48
C ALA A 813 -16.70 18.28 -8.14
N SER A 814 -16.59 18.73 -9.41
CA SER A 814 -17.68 19.36 -10.15
C SER A 814 -18.92 18.45 -10.25
N ARG A 815 -18.79 17.13 -10.33
CA ARG A 815 -19.96 16.24 -10.44
C ARG A 815 -20.89 16.37 -9.24
N GLY A 816 -20.34 16.31 -8.03
CA GLY A 816 -21.11 16.46 -6.81
C GLY A 816 -21.59 17.90 -6.62
N LEU A 817 -20.73 18.88 -6.89
CA LEU A 817 -21.05 20.30 -6.72
C LEU A 817 -22.15 20.78 -7.66
N GLU A 818 -22.14 20.36 -8.93
CA GLU A 818 -23.18 20.69 -9.90
C GLU A 818 -24.51 20.01 -9.55
N ALA A 819 -24.48 18.75 -9.10
CA ALA A 819 -25.68 18.08 -8.61
C ALA A 819 -26.26 18.82 -7.38
N GLN A 820 -25.41 19.25 -6.45
CA GLN A 820 -25.83 20.03 -5.29
C GLN A 820 -26.36 21.40 -5.69
N LYS A 821 -25.77 22.05 -6.70
CA LYS A 821 -26.26 23.34 -7.24
C LYS A 821 -27.71 23.22 -7.67
N VAL A 822 -28.04 22.20 -8.45
CA VAL A 822 -29.40 21.98 -8.95
C VAL A 822 -30.37 21.77 -7.79
N ARG A 823 -30.00 20.93 -6.81
CA ARG A 823 -30.84 20.67 -5.63
C ARG A 823 -31.03 21.92 -4.76
N GLN A 824 -29.95 22.68 -4.52
CA GLN A 824 -29.99 23.92 -3.75
C GLN A 824 -30.81 25.00 -4.47
N ALA A 825 -30.66 25.15 -5.78
CA ALA A 825 -31.43 26.11 -6.56
C ALA A 825 -32.94 25.82 -6.49
N ALA A 826 -33.32 24.55 -6.59
CA ALA A 826 -34.71 24.12 -6.44
C ALA A 826 -35.25 24.43 -5.03
N TYR A 827 -34.47 24.12 -3.99
CA TYR A 827 -34.80 24.45 -2.61
C TYR A 827 -35.00 25.95 -2.38
N LEU A 828 -34.02 26.77 -2.76
CA LEU A 828 -34.06 28.22 -2.58
C LEU A 828 -35.23 28.85 -3.35
N THR A 829 -35.47 28.41 -4.58
CA THR A 829 -36.62 28.87 -5.38
C THR A 829 -37.94 28.52 -4.72
N GLY A 830 -38.09 27.29 -4.22
CA GLY A 830 -39.27 26.85 -3.49
C GLY A 830 -39.51 27.63 -2.20
N GLU A 831 -38.44 27.91 -1.44
CA GLU A 831 -38.53 28.66 -0.19
C GLU A 831 -38.86 30.15 -0.43
N ILE A 832 -38.32 30.76 -1.48
CA ILE A 832 -38.72 32.09 -1.94
C ILE A 832 -40.22 32.11 -2.27
N ALA A 833 -40.70 31.15 -3.05
CA ALA A 833 -42.12 31.06 -3.42
C ALA A 833 -43.02 30.87 -2.18
N ARG A 834 -42.60 30.03 -1.23
CA ARG A 834 -43.29 29.80 0.05
C ARG A 834 -43.42 31.09 0.86
N LEU A 835 -42.32 31.83 1.00
CA LEU A 835 -42.31 33.10 1.74
C LEU A 835 -43.13 34.20 1.04
N GLN A 836 -43.17 34.20 -0.30
CA GLN A 836 -44.00 35.12 -1.08
C GLN A 836 -45.51 34.81 -0.96
N ALA A 837 -45.87 33.53 -0.81
CA ALA A 837 -47.26 33.08 -0.66
C ALA A 837 -47.77 33.16 0.79
N ALA A 838 -46.90 33.38 1.77
CA ALA A 838 -47.30 33.52 3.17
C ALA A 838 -48.11 34.82 3.36
N PRO A 839 -49.29 34.78 4.04
CA PRO A 839 -50.05 35.99 4.33
C PRO A 839 -49.18 36.96 5.15
N GLY A 840 -49.24 38.26 4.80
CA GLY A 840 -48.42 39.30 5.43
C GLY A 840 -48.60 39.38 6.96
N PRO A 841 -47.72 40.09 7.69
CA PRO A 841 -47.73 40.08 9.14
C PRO A 841 -49.09 40.55 9.68
N VAL A 842 -49.83 39.64 10.33
CA VAL A 842 -50.95 40.00 11.18
C VAL A 842 -50.35 40.71 12.38
N GLY A 843 -50.52 42.03 12.43
CA GLY A 843 -50.01 42.83 13.55
C GLY A 843 -50.69 42.44 14.86
N THR A 844 -49.90 42.38 15.93
CA THR A 844 -50.34 42.78 17.28
C THR A 844 -49.15 43.36 18.03
N ALA A 845 -49.46 44.41 18.79
CA ALA A 845 -48.58 45.22 19.59
C ALA A 845 -47.78 44.44 20.65
N GLY A 846 -46.57 44.94 20.94
CA GLY A 846 -45.85 44.71 22.18
C GLY A 846 -44.84 43.56 22.16
N GLY A 847 -43.56 43.91 21.99
CA GLY A 847 -42.44 43.03 22.34
C GLY A 847 -41.45 42.80 21.20
N THR A 848 -40.28 43.42 21.32
CA THR A 848 -39.01 43.20 20.59
C THR A 848 -38.95 41.95 19.70
N SER A 849 -39.13 42.10 18.38
CA SER A 849 -38.79 41.06 17.39
C SER A 849 -37.46 41.39 16.71
N TYR A 850 -36.35 40.83 17.20
CA TYR A 850 -35.08 40.76 16.46
C TYR A 850 -35.09 39.55 15.53
N GLY A 851 -35.92 39.58 14.49
CA GLY A 851 -35.97 38.55 13.45
C GLY A 851 -36.10 39.19 12.07
N ALA A 852 -35.39 38.67 11.08
CA ALA A 852 -35.43 39.15 9.69
C ALA A 852 -36.87 39.10 9.16
N THR A 853 -37.34 40.20 8.55
CA THR A 853 -38.69 40.24 7.95
C THR A 853 -38.77 39.25 6.77
N PRO A 854 -39.97 38.79 6.34
CA PRO A 854 -40.10 37.95 5.15
C PRO A 854 -39.43 38.55 3.91
N VAL A 855 -39.40 39.88 3.80
CA VAL A 855 -38.71 40.61 2.72
C VAL A 855 -37.20 40.44 2.81
N ASP A 856 -36.62 40.59 4.01
CA ASP A 856 -35.19 40.39 4.24
C ASP A 856 -34.76 38.94 4.00
N GLN A 857 -35.61 37.98 4.39
CA GLN A 857 -35.39 36.55 4.14
C GLN A 857 -35.40 36.22 2.64
N ILE A 858 -36.39 36.73 1.90
CA ILE A 858 -36.45 36.56 0.44
C ILE A 858 -35.23 37.20 -0.23
N ALA A 859 -34.80 38.38 0.21
CA ALA A 859 -33.60 39.04 -0.32
C ALA A 859 -32.33 38.20 -0.09
N ALA A 860 -32.16 37.66 1.12
CA ALA A 860 -31.05 36.77 1.45
C ALA A 860 -31.05 35.49 0.61
N LEU A 861 -32.20 34.83 0.44
CA LEU A 861 -32.33 33.62 -0.39
C LEU A 861 -32.04 33.89 -1.87
N ARG A 862 -32.48 35.05 -2.40
CA ARG A 862 -32.17 35.46 -3.78
C ARG A 862 -30.68 35.71 -3.97
N GLN A 863 -30.04 36.34 -2.97
CA GLN A 863 -28.59 36.54 -2.99
C GLN A 863 -27.85 35.20 -2.94
N GLU A 864 -28.27 34.26 -2.09
CA GLU A 864 -27.70 32.93 -2.02
C GLU A 864 -27.83 32.20 -3.37
N LEU A 865 -29.04 32.22 -3.96
CA LEU A 865 -29.34 31.63 -5.26
C LEU A 865 -28.45 32.20 -6.37
N ALA A 866 -28.28 33.52 -6.41
CA ALA A 866 -27.41 34.20 -7.38
C ALA A 866 -25.92 33.91 -7.17
N SER A 867 -25.51 33.48 -5.97
CA SER A 867 -24.11 33.22 -5.62
C SER A 867 -23.65 31.78 -5.85
N LEU A 868 -24.56 30.85 -6.19
CA LEU A 868 -24.25 29.42 -6.26
C LEU A 868 -23.09 29.09 -7.21
N ASP A 869 -23.10 29.62 -8.44
CA ASP A 869 -22.03 29.39 -9.41
C ASP A 869 -20.69 29.96 -8.93
N ALA A 870 -20.69 31.20 -8.43
CA ALA A 870 -19.50 31.84 -7.89
C ALA A 870 -18.89 31.07 -6.69
N ASN A 871 -19.74 30.47 -5.85
CA ASN A 871 -19.29 29.63 -4.74
C ASN A 871 -18.63 28.34 -5.22
N ILE A 872 -19.16 27.70 -6.26
CA ILE A 872 -18.57 26.49 -6.87
C ILE A 872 -17.23 26.83 -7.53
N GLU A 873 -17.17 27.91 -8.31
CA GLU A 873 -15.91 28.37 -8.91
C GLU A 873 -14.84 28.63 -7.85
N LYS A 874 -15.22 29.27 -6.74
CA LYS A 874 -14.33 29.51 -5.60
C LYS A 874 -13.82 28.21 -4.98
N GLN A 875 -14.68 27.20 -4.81
CA GLN A 875 -14.27 25.90 -4.27
C GLN A 875 -13.33 25.15 -5.23
N LEU A 876 -13.65 25.13 -6.53
CA LEU A 876 -12.85 24.47 -7.56
C LEU A 876 -11.48 25.15 -7.75
N ALA A 877 -11.41 26.47 -7.59
CA ALA A 877 -10.17 27.23 -7.69
C ALA A 877 -9.16 26.91 -6.57
N GLN A 878 -9.65 26.44 -5.41
CA GLN A 878 -8.81 26.09 -4.25
C GLN A 878 -8.19 24.68 -4.34
N LEU A 879 -8.58 23.87 -5.33
CA LEU A 879 -8.07 22.52 -5.49
C LEU A 879 -6.67 22.53 -6.13
N ASP A 880 -5.65 22.33 -5.29
CA ASP A 880 -4.26 22.15 -5.70
C ASP A 880 -3.76 20.76 -5.26
N PRO A 881 -3.41 19.85 -6.19
CA PRO A 881 -2.91 18.52 -5.85
C PRO A 881 -1.58 18.55 -5.11
N LYS A 882 -0.80 19.63 -5.17
CA LYS A 882 0.47 19.76 -4.43
C LYS A 882 0.25 20.14 -2.97
N ARG A 883 -0.90 20.73 -2.65
CA ARG A 883 -1.18 21.26 -1.32
C ARG A 883 -2.67 21.14 -1.01
N LEU A 884 -3.11 19.92 -0.73
CA LEU A 884 -4.51 19.61 -0.42
C LEU A 884 -4.68 19.28 1.07
N PRO A 885 -5.70 19.80 1.77
CA PRO A 885 -6.03 19.34 3.12
C PRO A 885 -6.29 17.84 3.12
N VAL A 886 -5.80 17.13 4.14
CA VAL A 886 -5.97 15.67 4.30
C VAL A 886 -7.44 15.25 4.14
N GLY A 887 -8.37 16.00 4.74
CA GLY A 887 -9.80 15.70 4.62
C GLY A 887 -10.32 15.74 3.18
N LEU A 888 -9.90 16.72 2.38
CA LEU A 888 -10.26 16.78 0.95
C LEU A 888 -9.58 15.66 0.17
N ALA A 889 -8.31 15.38 0.44
CA ALA A 889 -7.54 14.36 -0.26
C ALA A 889 -8.14 12.95 -0.06
N LEU A 890 -8.48 12.60 1.19
CA LEU A 890 -9.11 11.32 1.51
C LEU A 890 -10.49 11.19 0.86
N SER A 891 -11.28 12.26 0.89
CA SER A 891 -12.63 12.24 0.33
C SER A 891 -12.61 12.03 -1.18
N TYR A 892 -11.83 12.83 -1.93
CA TYR A 892 -11.75 12.67 -3.38
C TYR A 892 -11.14 11.33 -3.79
N LEU A 893 -10.16 10.81 -3.04
CA LEU A 893 -9.65 9.46 -3.25
C LEU A 893 -10.75 8.41 -3.07
N GLY A 894 -11.52 8.51 -1.99
CA GLY A 894 -12.68 7.65 -1.72
C GLY A 894 -13.72 7.71 -2.84
N THR A 895 -14.06 8.91 -3.31
CA THR A 895 -14.96 9.12 -4.46
C THR A 895 -14.46 8.39 -5.69
N MET A 896 -13.19 8.54 -6.06
CA MET A 896 -12.64 7.87 -7.25
C MET A 896 -12.61 6.35 -7.12
N ILE A 897 -12.26 5.82 -5.93
CA ILE A 897 -12.31 4.38 -5.66
C ILE A 897 -13.74 3.86 -5.83
N ARG A 898 -14.73 4.57 -5.29
CA ARG A 898 -16.15 4.22 -5.42
C ARG A 898 -16.60 4.20 -6.88
N GLU A 899 -16.34 5.28 -7.61
CA GLU A 899 -16.74 5.42 -9.01
C GLU A 899 -16.11 4.33 -9.88
N ASN A 900 -14.85 4.00 -9.65
CA ASN A 900 -14.18 2.90 -10.37
C ASN A 900 -14.80 1.55 -10.00
N ALA A 901 -15.10 1.30 -8.73
CA ALA A 901 -15.73 0.06 -8.30
C ALA A 901 -17.13 -0.13 -8.90
N TYR A 902 -17.90 0.95 -9.06
CA TYR A 902 -19.20 0.95 -9.74
C TYR A 902 -19.06 0.74 -11.25
N ALA A 903 -18.10 1.42 -11.88
CA ALA A 903 -17.84 1.31 -13.31
C ALA A 903 -17.40 -0.12 -13.70
N ASP A 904 -16.46 -0.71 -12.94
CA ASP A 904 -15.96 -2.09 -13.16
C ASP A 904 -17.09 -3.15 -13.09
N ARG A 905 -18.21 -2.84 -12.41
CA ARG A 905 -19.38 -3.72 -12.27
C ARG A 905 -20.52 -3.38 -13.21
N GLY A 906 -20.40 -2.32 -13.99
CA GLY A 906 -21.47 -1.86 -14.88
C GLY A 906 -22.74 -1.40 -14.14
N TYR A 907 -22.61 -0.86 -12.93
CA TYR A 907 -23.79 -0.39 -12.17
C TYR A 907 -24.48 0.78 -12.86
N THR A 908 -25.79 0.62 -13.04
CA THR A 908 -26.71 1.68 -13.48
C THR A 908 -26.79 2.80 -12.46
N GLN A 909 -27.25 3.99 -12.85
CA GLN A 909 -27.39 5.11 -11.91
C GLN A 909 -28.30 4.75 -10.72
N ALA A 910 -29.41 4.05 -10.95
CA ALA A 910 -30.31 3.63 -9.87
C ALA A 910 -29.61 2.71 -8.85
N GLN A 911 -28.77 1.78 -9.32
CA GLN A 911 -27.96 0.94 -8.44
C GLN A 911 -26.91 1.76 -7.69
N ARG A 912 -26.26 2.74 -8.34
CA ARG A 912 -25.31 3.63 -7.66
C ARG A 912 -26.00 4.40 -6.54
N ASP A 913 -27.18 4.98 -6.80
CA ASP A 913 -27.94 5.74 -5.82
C ASP A 913 -28.38 4.86 -4.61
N GLU A 914 -28.73 3.59 -4.87
CA GLU A 914 -29.02 2.60 -3.84
C GLU A 914 -27.80 2.32 -2.95
N TYR A 915 -26.64 2.06 -3.57
CA TYR A 915 -25.40 1.75 -2.86
C TYR A 915 -24.83 2.95 -2.11
N ASP A 916 -24.91 4.14 -2.71
CA ASP A 916 -24.53 5.43 -2.12
C ASP A 916 -25.35 5.71 -0.86
N GLY A 917 -26.61 5.27 -0.84
CA GLY A 917 -27.52 5.41 0.28
C GLY A 917 -28.33 6.69 0.17
N PHE A 918 -29.65 6.52 0.05
CA PHE A 918 -30.65 7.59 0.09
C PHE A 918 -30.47 8.73 -0.94
N GLY A 919 -29.66 8.52 -2.00
CA GLY A 919 -29.35 9.56 -2.99
C GLY A 919 -28.53 10.73 -2.42
N ILE A 920 -27.85 10.51 -1.30
CA ILE A 920 -26.98 11.48 -0.63
C ILE A 920 -25.75 11.74 -1.52
N LEU A 921 -25.40 13.01 -1.70
CA LEU A 921 -24.20 13.39 -2.44
C LEU A 921 -22.96 13.25 -1.57
N ASP A 922 -21.89 12.72 -2.16
CA ASP A 922 -20.56 12.66 -1.55
C ASP A 922 -19.85 14.00 -1.74
N LEU A 923 -20.03 14.90 -0.77
CA LEU A 923 -19.40 16.20 -0.71
C LEU A 923 -18.53 16.29 0.55
N PRO A 924 -17.24 16.63 0.42
CA PRO A 924 -16.37 16.69 1.58
C PRO A 924 -16.67 17.91 2.45
N GLN A 925 -16.67 17.73 3.76
CA GLN A 925 -16.68 18.82 4.73
C GLN A 925 -15.39 18.83 5.55
N VAL A 926 -14.68 19.95 5.53
CA VAL A 926 -13.42 20.13 6.27
C VAL A 926 -13.55 21.35 7.17
N VAL A 927 -14.01 21.11 8.40
CA VAL A 927 -14.27 22.16 9.40
C VAL A 927 -13.58 21.84 10.72
N SER A 928 -13.18 22.87 11.45
CA SER A 928 -12.69 22.76 12.83
C SER A 928 -13.85 22.81 13.80
N ALA A 929 -14.66 21.75 13.83
CA ALA A 929 -15.84 21.68 14.68
C ALA A 929 -16.10 20.24 15.15
N TYR A 930 -16.94 20.10 16.17
CA TYR A 930 -17.41 18.80 16.67
C TYR A 930 -18.91 18.67 16.56
N LYS A 931 -19.38 17.44 16.33
CA LYS A 931 -20.80 17.12 16.32
C LYS A 931 -21.34 16.72 17.71
N PRO A 932 -22.26 17.50 18.31
CA PRO A 932 -23.20 16.99 19.29
C PRO A 932 -24.21 16.06 18.63
N ARG A 933 -24.10 14.76 18.87
CA ARG A 933 -25.09 13.78 18.39
C ARG A 933 -26.28 13.66 19.35
N PRO A 934 -27.45 13.19 18.88
CA PRO A 934 -28.48 12.62 19.73
C PRO A 934 -27.94 11.50 20.64
N LEU A 935 -28.44 11.46 21.88
CA LEU A 935 -27.80 10.78 23.03
C LEU A 935 -28.51 9.51 23.49
N ALA A 936 -29.49 8.98 22.76
CA ALA A 936 -30.04 7.66 23.04
C ALA A 936 -28.92 6.59 23.07
N GLY A 937 -28.89 5.79 24.12
CA GLY A 937 -27.87 4.77 24.36
C GLY A 937 -26.51 5.30 24.85
N ALA A 938 -26.35 6.61 25.09
CA ALA A 938 -25.08 7.20 25.54
C ALA A 938 -24.59 6.61 26.88
N TRP A 939 -25.48 6.06 27.71
CA TRP A 939 -25.09 5.37 28.95
C TRP A 939 -24.08 4.23 28.73
N ALA A 940 -24.07 3.61 27.55
CA ALA A 940 -23.24 2.46 27.22
C ALA A 940 -21.94 2.81 26.46
N THR A 941 -21.55 4.09 26.41
CA THR A 941 -20.48 4.57 25.51
C THR A 941 -19.32 5.23 26.25
N ALA A 942 -19.15 4.93 27.54
CA ALA A 942 -18.05 5.47 28.32
C ALA A 942 -16.69 4.92 27.82
N PRO A 943 -15.59 5.69 27.97
CA PRO A 943 -15.53 7.07 28.47
C PRO A 943 -16.08 8.12 27.48
N PHE A 944 -16.38 9.32 27.99
CA PHE A 944 -17.06 10.40 27.30
C PHE A 944 -16.11 11.47 26.72
N LEU A 945 -16.69 12.36 25.92
CA LEU A 945 -16.03 13.24 24.95
C LEU A 945 -15.43 12.47 23.77
N HIS A 946 -15.09 13.18 22.69
CA HIS A 946 -14.59 12.56 21.45
C HIS A 946 -13.27 11.79 21.66
N ASN A 947 -12.48 12.15 22.67
CA ASN A 947 -11.19 11.55 23.00
C ASN A 947 -11.23 10.64 24.24
N GLY A 948 -12.42 10.37 24.79
CA GLY A 948 -12.59 9.48 25.95
C GLY A 948 -11.92 9.98 27.22
N SER A 949 -11.83 11.29 27.41
CA SER A 949 -11.08 11.92 28.52
C SER A 949 -11.89 12.13 29.80
N VAL A 950 -13.16 11.72 29.82
CA VAL A 950 -14.05 11.86 30.99
C VAL A 950 -14.70 10.50 31.31
N PRO A 951 -14.46 9.91 32.50
CA PRO A 951 -14.81 8.50 32.76
C PRO A 951 -16.32 8.23 32.92
N THR A 952 -17.09 9.18 33.46
CA THR A 952 -18.52 8.99 33.76
C THR A 952 -19.37 10.17 33.30
N ILE A 953 -20.67 9.97 33.06
CA ILE A 953 -21.60 11.08 32.73
C ILE A 953 -21.66 12.06 33.90
N TYR A 954 -21.60 11.58 35.14
CA TYR A 954 -21.53 12.44 36.32
C TYR A 954 -20.34 13.40 36.27
N ASP A 955 -19.15 12.93 35.88
CA ASP A 955 -17.97 13.79 35.71
C ASP A 955 -18.14 14.78 34.55
N LEU A 956 -18.79 14.36 33.46
CA LEU A 956 -19.06 15.22 32.30
C LEU A 956 -19.95 16.40 32.67
N LEU A 957 -20.99 16.16 33.47
CA LEU A 957 -21.93 17.17 33.96
C LEU A 957 -21.38 17.99 35.13
N SER A 958 -20.22 17.61 35.67
CA SER A 958 -19.53 18.36 36.72
C SER A 958 -18.63 19.46 36.12
N PRO A 959 -18.34 20.54 36.87
CA PRO A 959 -17.36 21.54 36.48
C PRO A 959 -16.03 20.91 36.04
N ALA A 960 -15.38 21.48 35.02
CA ALA A 960 -14.18 20.87 34.41
C ALA A 960 -13.00 20.75 35.39
N GLU A 961 -12.95 21.62 36.41
CA GLU A 961 -11.98 21.55 37.51
C GLU A 961 -12.17 20.32 38.42
N GLN A 962 -13.40 19.79 38.52
CA GLN A 962 -13.74 18.62 39.35
C GLN A 962 -13.52 17.30 38.60
N ARG A 963 -13.31 17.35 37.28
CA ARG A 963 -13.08 16.15 36.47
C ARG A 963 -11.73 15.51 36.81
N PRO A 964 -11.65 14.17 36.91
CA PRO A 964 -10.38 13.48 37.13
C PRO A 964 -9.32 13.87 36.09
N LYS A 965 -8.13 14.25 36.55
CA LYS A 965 -7.00 14.53 35.66
C LYS A 965 -6.29 13.27 35.18
N ARG A 966 -6.42 12.19 35.96
CA ARG A 966 -5.96 10.84 35.66
C ARG A 966 -6.99 9.84 36.12
N PHE A 967 -7.19 8.76 35.36
CA PHE A 967 -8.08 7.67 35.72
C PHE A 967 -7.68 6.39 34.99
N GLN A 968 -8.08 5.24 35.52
CA GLN A 968 -7.71 3.93 34.96
C GLN A 968 -8.76 3.47 33.92
N VAL A 969 -8.31 2.93 32.80
CA VAL A 969 -9.15 2.26 31.77
C VAL A 969 -8.60 0.88 31.43
N GLY A 970 -9.34 0.12 30.61
CA GLY A 970 -8.99 -1.26 30.24
C GLY A 970 -9.72 -2.33 31.07
N SER A 971 -10.57 -1.94 32.01
CA SER A 971 -11.57 -2.83 32.63
C SER A 971 -12.94 -2.59 32.03
N ARG A 972 -13.74 -3.65 31.93
CA ARG A 972 -15.13 -3.58 31.47
C ARG A 972 -16.15 -3.37 32.59
N GLU A 973 -15.71 -3.26 33.84
CA GLU A 973 -16.60 -3.00 34.97
C GLU A 973 -17.31 -1.65 34.81
N PHE A 974 -18.63 -1.69 34.97
CA PHE A 974 -19.50 -0.55 34.75
C PHE A 974 -20.04 0.02 36.07
N ASP A 975 -20.01 1.35 36.22
CA ASP A 975 -20.65 2.06 37.34
C ASP A 975 -22.07 2.48 36.93
N PRO A 976 -23.14 1.86 37.46
CA PRO A 976 -24.52 2.21 37.12
C PRO A 976 -25.03 3.50 37.77
N LEU A 977 -24.35 4.01 38.79
CA LEU A 977 -24.75 5.23 39.52
C LEU A 977 -24.20 6.48 38.84
N ARG A 978 -22.88 6.51 38.58
CA ARG A 978 -22.24 7.62 37.87
C ARG A 978 -22.34 7.50 36.34
N VAL A 979 -22.71 6.30 35.87
CA VAL A 979 -22.87 5.91 34.46
C VAL A 979 -21.56 6.06 33.70
N GLY A 980 -20.74 5.01 33.75
CA GLY A 980 -19.51 4.93 32.97
C GLY A 980 -18.48 3.96 33.55
N VAL A 981 -17.19 4.33 33.44
CA VAL A 981 -16.08 3.50 33.92
C VAL A 981 -16.09 3.40 35.45
N ALA A 982 -16.09 2.18 35.98
CA ALA A 982 -16.02 1.96 37.42
C ALA A 982 -14.65 2.35 38.02
N ALA A 983 -14.69 3.05 39.15
CA ALA A 983 -13.49 3.42 39.90
C ALA A 983 -12.68 2.17 40.32
N SER A 984 -11.35 2.29 40.37
CA SER A 984 -10.40 1.27 40.90
C SER A 984 -10.24 -0.06 40.13
N SER A 985 -10.71 -0.17 38.88
CA SER A 985 -10.64 -1.44 38.13
C SER A 985 -9.74 -1.47 36.89
N GLY A 986 -9.17 -0.35 36.44
CA GLY A 986 -8.43 -0.32 35.17
C GLY A 986 -6.95 -0.71 35.26
N PHE A 987 -6.38 -1.02 34.09
CA PHE A 987 -5.01 -1.50 33.90
C PHE A 987 -4.06 -0.40 33.39
N TRP A 988 -4.59 0.55 32.61
CA TRP A 988 -3.83 1.62 31.98
C TRP A 988 -4.29 2.98 32.47
N GLU A 989 -3.33 3.82 32.87
CA GLU A 989 -3.60 5.17 33.36
C GLU A 989 -3.77 6.14 32.19
N PHE A 990 -4.99 6.68 32.05
CA PHE A 990 -5.27 7.79 31.16
C PHE A 990 -4.79 9.10 31.80
N ASP A 991 -3.96 9.87 31.10
CA ASP A 991 -3.51 11.20 31.52
C ASP A 991 -4.04 12.30 30.59
N THR A 992 -4.86 13.19 31.15
CA THR A 992 -5.52 14.30 30.46
C THR A 992 -4.60 15.47 30.10
N SER A 993 -3.36 15.48 30.63
CA SER A 993 -2.36 16.50 30.32
C SER A 993 -1.62 16.27 29.00
N GLN A 994 -1.70 15.07 28.43
CA GLN A 994 -1.08 14.73 27.14
C GLN A 994 -1.82 15.39 25.97
N ALA A 995 -1.10 15.64 24.87
CA ALA A 995 -1.70 16.19 23.65
C ALA A 995 -2.80 15.26 23.11
N GLY A 996 -3.97 15.81 22.78
CA GLY A 996 -5.12 15.03 22.32
C GLY A 996 -5.99 14.46 23.44
N ASN A 997 -5.54 14.49 24.70
CA ASN A 997 -6.24 13.91 25.84
C ASN A 997 -6.97 14.94 26.73
N SER A 998 -7.05 16.22 26.32
CA SER A 998 -7.63 17.25 27.18
C SER A 998 -9.08 16.94 27.54
N ASN A 999 -9.42 17.06 28.83
CA ASN A 999 -10.77 16.88 29.38
C ASN A 999 -11.55 18.19 29.60
N ARG A 1000 -11.10 19.28 28.96
CA ARG A 1000 -11.72 20.61 29.05
C ARG A 1000 -12.93 20.73 28.12
N GLY A 1001 -13.64 21.86 28.21
CA GLY A 1001 -14.77 22.16 27.36
C GLY A 1001 -16.02 21.35 27.70
N HIS A 1002 -17.10 21.59 26.97
CA HIS A 1002 -18.43 21.04 27.28
C HIS A 1002 -18.75 21.25 28.78
N GLU A 1003 -18.56 22.47 29.27
CA GLU A 1003 -18.56 22.79 30.69
C GLU A 1003 -19.87 23.41 31.16
N PHE A 1004 -20.30 23.00 32.36
CA PHE A 1004 -21.43 23.55 33.10
C PHE A 1004 -20.91 24.33 34.32
N ASN A 1005 -20.96 25.66 34.28
CA ASN A 1005 -20.42 26.49 35.37
C ASN A 1005 -21.19 27.81 35.57
N ALA A 1006 -20.80 28.56 36.62
CA ALA A 1006 -21.47 29.80 37.02
C ALA A 1006 -21.22 30.98 36.06
N GLY A 1007 -20.24 30.86 35.14
CA GLY A 1007 -19.93 31.86 34.12
C GLY A 1007 -20.82 31.79 32.88
N TYR A 1008 -21.78 30.85 32.81
CA TYR A 1008 -22.69 30.72 31.69
C TYR A 1008 -23.64 31.91 31.55
N ASN A 1009 -23.58 32.57 30.38
CA ASN A 1009 -24.51 33.64 30.03
C ASN A 1009 -25.68 33.09 29.20
N LYS A 1010 -26.87 33.05 29.82
CA LYS A 1010 -28.09 32.56 29.18
C LYS A 1010 -28.43 33.41 27.95
N GLY A 1011 -28.46 32.77 26.78
CA GLY A 1011 -28.78 33.40 25.49
C GLY A 1011 -27.57 33.73 24.61
N ALA A 1012 -26.33 33.64 25.12
CA ALA A 1012 -25.12 33.88 24.33
C ALA A 1012 -24.65 32.66 23.50
N GLY A 1013 -25.25 31.48 23.74
CA GLY A 1013 -24.83 30.19 23.17
C GLY A 1013 -23.52 29.66 23.77
N PRO A 1014 -23.05 28.47 23.34
CA PRO A 1014 -21.73 27.95 23.69
C PRO A 1014 -20.62 28.95 23.35
N ARG A 1015 -19.76 29.28 24.31
CA ARG A 1015 -18.59 30.14 24.11
C ARG A 1015 -17.46 29.77 25.05
N ASN A 1016 -16.23 29.74 24.54
CA ASN A 1016 -15.02 29.47 25.33
C ASN A 1016 -15.10 28.19 26.17
N GLY A 1017 -15.81 27.17 25.68
CA GLY A 1017 -15.98 25.89 26.37
C GLY A 1017 -17.14 25.78 27.35
N VAL A 1018 -17.83 26.89 27.66
CA VAL A 1018 -18.99 26.88 28.57
C VAL A 1018 -20.27 26.74 27.76
N ILE A 1019 -21.04 25.68 28.04
CA ILE A 1019 -22.22 25.30 27.25
C ILE A 1019 -23.54 25.42 28.04
N GLY A 1020 -23.48 25.48 29.37
CA GLY A 1020 -24.66 25.53 30.22
C GLY A 1020 -24.36 26.02 31.64
N PRO A 1021 -25.41 26.29 32.44
CA PRO A 1021 -25.25 26.79 33.81
C PRO A 1021 -24.68 25.71 34.73
N LEU A 1022 -24.13 26.14 35.87
CA LEU A 1022 -23.71 25.22 36.93
C LEU A 1022 -24.90 24.37 37.39
N LEU A 1023 -24.74 23.05 37.34
CA LEU A 1023 -25.75 22.09 37.78
C LEU A 1023 -25.48 21.63 39.20
N SER A 1024 -26.52 21.58 40.04
CA SER A 1024 -26.48 20.94 41.36
C SER A 1024 -26.32 19.43 41.26
N HIS A 1025 -25.97 18.77 42.38
CA HIS A 1025 -25.83 17.31 42.43
C HIS A 1025 -27.10 16.58 41.95
N GLU A 1026 -28.26 17.00 42.47
CA GLU A 1026 -29.55 16.40 42.12
C GLU A 1026 -29.93 16.62 40.65
N GLU A 1027 -29.63 17.79 40.08
CA GLU A 1027 -29.86 18.05 38.65
C GLU A 1027 -28.99 17.16 37.76
N ARG A 1028 -27.72 16.92 38.15
CA ARG A 1028 -26.84 15.98 37.43
C ARG A 1028 -27.40 14.57 37.47
N LEU A 1029 -27.81 14.09 38.64
CA LEU A 1029 -28.41 12.76 38.79
C LEU A 1029 -29.73 12.63 38.05
N ALA A 1030 -30.56 13.67 38.03
CA ALA A 1030 -31.80 13.70 37.26
C ALA A 1030 -31.55 13.54 35.76
N ILE A 1031 -30.61 14.33 35.21
CA ILE A 1031 -30.21 14.22 33.79
C ILE A 1031 -29.67 12.81 33.48
N ILE A 1032 -28.83 12.26 34.35
CA ILE A 1032 -28.30 10.89 34.21
C ILE A 1032 -29.45 9.88 34.15
N GLU A 1033 -30.42 9.97 35.06
CA GLU A 1033 -31.55 9.06 35.13
C GLU A 1033 -32.40 9.12 33.84
N HIS A 1034 -32.60 10.32 33.28
CA HIS A 1034 -33.22 10.47 31.95
C HIS A 1034 -32.39 9.83 30.83
N LEU A 1035 -31.07 10.03 30.80
CA LEU A 1035 -30.19 9.49 29.76
C LEU A 1035 -30.14 7.96 29.73
N LYS A 1036 -30.46 7.28 30.85
CA LYS A 1036 -30.60 5.81 30.89
C LYS A 1036 -31.76 5.32 30.02
N ILE A 1037 -32.84 6.11 29.91
CA ILE A 1037 -34.08 5.70 29.20
C ILE A 1037 -34.41 6.55 27.97
N ARG A 1038 -33.57 7.53 27.62
CA ARG A 1038 -33.81 8.45 26.51
C ARG A 1038 -34.02 7.72 25.19
N ASN A 1039 -35.05 8.13 24.44
CA ASN A 1039 -35.35 7.64 23.10
C ASN A 1039 -35.49 8.81 22.13
N ASP A 1040 -34.48 9.03 21.29
CA ASP A 1040 -34.44 10.13 20.31
C ASP A 1040 -35.52 10.02 19.21
N ASP A 1041 -36.23 8.90 19.07
CA ASP A 1041 -37.37 8.81 18.13
C ASP A 1041 -38.67 9.44 18.66
N VAL A 1042 -38.74 9.75 19.96
CA VAL A 1042 -39.94 10.33 20.60
C VAL A 1042 -39.62 11.48 21.56
N ASP A 1043 -38.39 11.55 22.08
CA ASP A 1043 -37.92 12.62 22.94
C ASP A 1043 -37.34 13.79 22.13
N GLY A 1044 -37.47 15.00 22.67
CA GLY A 1044 -37.04 16.23 22.01
C GLY A 1044 -38.06 16.76 20.99
N PRO A 1045 -37.74 17.84 20.27
CA PRO A 1045 -38.64 18.46 19.30
C PRO A 1045 -38.93 17.50 18.14
N GLN A 1046 -40.20 17.14 17.98
CA GLN A 1046 -40.68 16.27 16.89
C GLN A 1046 -41.14 17.06 15.66
N GLU A 1047 -41.31 18.37 15.81
CA GLU A 1047 -41.60 19.25 14.68
C GLU A 1047 -40.33 19.45 13.85
N PRO A 1048 -40.42 19.39 12.51
CA PRO A 1048 -39.28 19.67 11.65
C PRO A 1048 -38.73 21.07 11.92
N ASN A 1049 -37.45 21.12 12.27
CA ASN A 1049 -36.76 22.35 12.58
C ASN A 1049 -35.33 22.25 12.04
N GLY A 1050 -35.01 23.11 11.08
CA GLY A 1050 -33.64 23.33 10.64
C GLY A 1050 -33.02 24.45 11.45
N PRO A 1051 -32.30 24.17 12.55
CA PRO A 1051 -31.63 25.23 13.29
C PRO A 1051 -30.60 25.91 12.39
N PRO A 1052 -30.42 27.23 12.49
CA PRO A 1052 -29.41 27.94 11.70
C PRO A 1052 -28.02 27.35 11.97
N SER A 1053 -27.31 26.97 10.90
CA SER A 1053 -25.93 26.49 10.98
C SER A 1053 -24.99 27.66 11.25
N ALA A 1054 -24.25 27.62 12.35
CA ALA A 1054 -23.17 28.59 12.58
C ALA A 1054 -21.98 28.20 11.70
N GLY A 1055 -21.51 29.12 10.85
CA GLY A 1055 -20.32 28.89 10.04
C GLY A 1055 -19.07 28.89 10.91
N CYS A 1056 -18.47 27.73 11.14
CA CYS A 1056 -17.16 27.66 11.79
C CYS A 1056 -16.08 28.15 10.82
N SER A 1057 -15.30 29.15 11.25
CA SER A 1057 -14.13 29.56 10.49
C SER A 1057 -13.04 28.48 10.59
N PRO A 1058 -12.17 28.32 9.57
CA PRO A 1058 -10.90 27.63 9.77
C PRO A 1058 -10.12 28.44 10.81
N ALA A 1059 -10.00 27.93 12.03
CA ALA A 1059 -9.45 28.64 13.18
C ALA A 1059 -8.17 29.43 12.82
N PRO A 1060 -8.11 30.75 12.99
CA PRO A 1060 -6.84 31.48 13.03
C PRO A 1060 -6.17 31.25 14.38
N GLY A 1061 -4.89 30.86 14.42
CA GLY A 1061 -4.05 31.11 15.60
C GLY A 1061 -3.77 29.97 16.60
N TYR A 1062 -4.35 28.76 16.49
CA TYR A 1062 -3.89 27.62 17.31
C TYR A 1062 -2.43 27.24 16.95
N ARG A 1063 -1.47 27.50 17.84
CA ARG A 1063 -0.11 26.95 17.79
C ARG A 1063 -0.14 25.60 18.54
N PRO A 1064 0.25 24.48 17.92
CA PRO A 1064 0.45 23.24 18.66
C PRO A 1064 1.42 23.51 19.81
N ALA A 1065 1.16 22.95 20.99
CA ALA A 1065 2.07 23.05 22.12
C ALA A 1065 3.48 22.63 21.65
N ALA A 1066 4.41 23.58 21.65
CA ALA A 1066 5.80 23.34 21.28
C ALA A 1066 6.40 22.34 22.28
N LYS A 1067 7.25 21.45 21.77
CA LYS A 1067 8.05 20.47 22.51
C LYS A 1067 8.50 21.04 23.86
N ALA A 1068 8.02 20.47 24.96
CA ALA A 1068 8.76 20.55 26.22
C ALA A 1068 10.08 19.83 25.97
N GLY A 1069 11.20 20.54 26.09
CA GLY A 1069 12.52 19.99 25.84
C GLY A 1069 12.87 18.89 26.85
N MET A 1070 13.21 17.72 26.32
CA MET A 1070 14.26 16.83 26.84
C MET A 1070 15.01 16.24 25.65
#